data_AF-A0A7W9TDU2-F1
#
_entry.id   AF-A0A7W9TDU2-F1
#
_cell.length_a   1.000
_cell.length_b   1.000
_cell.length_c   1.000
_cell.angle_alpha   90.00
_cell.angle_beta   90.00
_cell.angle_gamma   90.00
#
_symmetry.space_group_name_H-M   'P 1'
#
loop_
_entity.id
_entity.type
_entity.pdbx_description
1 polymer ?
#
loop_
_entity_poly.entity_id
_entity_poly.type
_entity_poly.pdbx_seq_one_letter_code
_entity_poly.pdbx_strand_id
1 'polypeptide(L)'
;MQNSPHTSPRRALPALVVAALMACLLSWAGGSPAQAAPGDGSVSDPDIAYVGRWDTSSGTAAVPNWTGAYLQTGFTGTTVKVRARNAVNFYASVDGGPDVFHAGVRGTVDLTPRPLSPGTHTLRLTYRSGDTVFQGLVLDPGARTVAAGPPAGLVEFVGDSITAGALTDRLALDSYAWKTGERLGMRHTQIARSGYCLVAQSGCTGLSGQFFRTASTGGTNWDFSRYRADAVVINLGTNDIGHGVSGAAFQAAYTTFLRDVRAKYPTAHLFAVQTLKKRYVGETRAAVGARNSAGDARVHFVDTTGWLTDGADYEDGNGHPNEAGHTRFAERLAPVVRARLGSGAAVKAAAPGQPGDPNIKFVGRWDTTSSSTAYTPYWAGAYYRAGFTGRTVKLKQRGTIDLWARIDNGPVTFYDDVKGTVNLTPAPLSPGNHTLQVNYQVVAGSYKGDAVFQGLVLDSGATTFAPPAPAKLVEFVGDSITVGTTTSQNARTAYGWLIGERLGVEHTQIAQGGACLVAAADGCVGLERQFTKLDPNAATPDWNFSRYRADAVVINLGTNDVGHGVSAAQFQSAYSSLLRKVRAAYPQAWIFALETFRGRFVPQTEAAVRAAVAGGDARVSFVDTTGWLGSGDLSDSVHPNDRGHRVIADRLAPVIAARIGA
;
A
#
# COMPACT_ATOMS: atom_id res chain seq x y z
N MET A 1 63.16 -68.14 34.95
CA MET A 1 62.01 -67.32 34.51
C MET A 1 62.17 -67.05 33.02
N GLN A 2 61.04 -67.09 32.30
CA GLN A 2 60.81 -66.62 30.93
C GLN A 2 60.93 -67.66 29.81
N ASN A 3 59.79 -67.78 29.13
CA ASN A 3 59.37 -68.73 28.10
C ASN A 3 59.77 -68.27 26.69
N SER A 4 60.04 -69.25 25.85
CA SER A 4 60.10 -69.20 24.37
C SER A 4 58.76 -68.77 23.74
N PRO A 5 58.69 -68.47 22.41
CA PRO A 5 58.57 -69.58 21.44
C PRO A 5 59.28 -69.42 20.09
N HIS A 6 59.36 -70.58 19.45
CA HIS A 6 60.01 -70.95 18.18
C HIS A 6 59.27 -70.49 16.91
N THR A 7 60.03 -70.53 15.82
CA THR A 7 59.76 -70.05 14.47
C THR A 7 59.42 -71.17 13.47
N SER A 8 58.78 -70.73 12.35
CA SER A 8 58.78 -71.29 10.99
C SER A 8 57.82 -72.45 10.66
N PRO A 9 57.54 -72.74 9.36
CA PRO A 9 57.14 -71.86 8.24
C PRO A 9 56.07 -72.51 7.32
N ARG A 10 55.44 -71.80 6.37
CA ARG A 10 54.83 -72.44 5.17
C ARG A 10 54.93 -71.59 3.90
N ARG A 11 55.38 -72.22 2.81
CA ARG A 11 55.42 -71.75 1.41
C ARG A 11 54.24 -72.35 0.61
N ALA A 12 53.64 -71.49 -0.24
CA ALA A 12 53.21 -71.64 -1.65
C ALA A 12 52.18 -72.72 -2.14
N LEU A 13 51.03 -72.19 -2.65
CA LEU A 13 50.26 -72.41 -3.93
C LEU A 13 49.92 -73.83 -4.46
N PRO A 14 48.76 -74.07 -5.18
CA PRO A 14 48.21 -73.22 -6.27
C PRO A 14 46.66 -73.14 -6.51
N ALA A 15 46.28 -72.08 -7.26
CA ALA A 15 45.31 -71.93 -8.36
C ALA A 15 43.81 -72.39 -8.35
N LEU A 16 42.98 -71.45 -8.85
CA LEU A 16 41.77 -71.55 -9.72
C LEU A 16 40.35 -71.42 -9.12
N VAL A 17 39.75 -70.26 -9.44
CA VAL A 17 38.36 -69.96 -9.88
C VAL A 17 37.22 -70.10 -8.87
N VAL A 18 36.51 -68.99 -8.61
CA VAL A 18 35.12 -68.73 -9.02
C VAL A 18 34.74 -67.30 -8.64
N ALA A 19 34.02 -66.65 -9.55
CA ALA A 19 33.49 -65.30 -9.50
C ALA A 19 32.44 -65.08 -8.40
N ALA A 20 32.09 -63.79 -8.24
CA ALA A 20 30.99 -63.23 -7.44
C ALA A 20 31.30 -63.00 -5.95
N LEU A 21 31.81 -61.79 -5.65
CA LEU A 21 31.48 -60.96 -4.48
C LEU A 21 32.36 -59.69 -4.50
N MET A 22 32.13 -58.83 -5.49
CA MET A 22 32.50 -57.41 -5.44
C MET A 22 31.22 -56.58 -5.52
N ALA A 23 30.40 -56.74 -4.50
CA ALA A 23 29.35 -55.82 -4.10
C ALA A 23 29.33 -55.87 -2.57
N CYS A 24 29.24 -54.71 -1.92
CA CYS A 24 29.35 -54.50 -0.47
C CYS A 24 30.79 -54.40 0.03
N LEU A 25 31.40 -53.22 -0.16
CA LEU A 25 32.25 -52.52 0.83
C LEU A 25 32.74 -51.19 0.22
N LEU A 26 31.82 -50.27 -0.06
CA LEU A 26 32.09 -48.84 -0.31
C LEU A 26 30.82 -48.06 0.05
N SER A 27 30.43 -48.17 1.31
CA SER A 27 29.56 -47.22 1.98
C SER A 27 30.40 -46.63 3.10
N TRP A 28 30.22 -45.34 3.40
CA TRP A 28 31.05 -44.45 4.23
C TRP A 28 32.00 -43.53 3.44
N ALA A 29 31.47 -42.88 2.40
CA ALA A 29 31.77 -41.48 2.16
C ALA A 29 30.49 -40.69 2.47
N GLY A 30 30.57 -39.77 3.44
CA GLY A 30 29.45 -38.93 3.84
C GLY A 30 28.93 -38.13 2.65
N GLY A 31 27.75 -38.50 2.17
CA GLY A 31 27.01 -37.67 1.24
C GLY A 31 26.68 -36.34 1.92
N SER A 32 27.08 -35.25 1.29
CA SER A 32 26.48 -33.95 1.59
C SER A 32 24.96 -34.09 1.43
N PRO A 33 24.12 -33.47 2.28
CA PRO A 33 22.67 -33.53 2.11
C PRO A 33 22.35 -33.12 0.68
N ALA A 34 21.69 -34.03 -0.06
CA ALA A 34 21.29 -33.78 -1.44
C ALA A 34 20.54 -32.45 -1.50
N GLN A 35 21.06 -31.50 -2.27
CA GLN A 35 20.45 -30.20 -2.47
C GLN A 35 19.09 -30.43 -3.16
N ALA A 36 17.99 -29.99 -2.54
CA ALA A 36 16.65 -30.19 -3.07
C ALA A 36 16.49 -29.54 -4.47
N ALA A 37 15.66 -30.14 -5.31
CA ALA A 37 15.40 -29.60 -6.64
C ALA A 37 14.53 -28.34 -6.51
N PRO A 38 14.86 -27.22 -7.19
CA PRO A 38 13.98 -26.06 -7.26
C PRO A 38 12.60 -26.47 -7.74
N GLY A 39 11.54 -25.98 -7.09
CA GLY A 39 10.17 -26.27 -7.52
C GLY A 39 9.45 -27.37 -6.74
N ASP A 40 10.14 -28.12 -5.86
CA ASP A 40 9.60 -29.37 -5.29
C ASP A 40 8.66 -29.19 -4.08
N GLY A 41 8.55 -27.97 -3.55
CA GLY A 41 7.74 -27.64 -2.39
C GLY A 41 8.32 -28.14 -1.06
N SER A 42 9.53 -28.70 -1.03
CA SER A 42 10.19 -29.14 0.20
C SER A 42 10.54 -27.96 1.12
N VAL A 43 10.90 -28.23 2.37
CA VAL A 43 11.35 -27.18 3.31
C VAL A 43 12.62 -26.46 2.83
N SER A 44 13.45 -27.16 2.05
CA SER A 44 14.68 -26.64 1.45
C SER A 44 14.48 -26.03 0.06
N ASP A 45 13.24 -25.96 -0.43
CA ASP A 45 12.93 -25.44 -1.76
C ASP A 45 13.33 -23.95 -1.86
N PRO A 46 14.25 -23.58 -2.77
CA PRO A 46 14.74 -22.21 -2.92
C PRO A 46 13.65 -21.22 -3.37
N ASP A 47 12.53 -21.70 -3.92
CA ASP A 47 11.39 -20.86 -4.31
C ASP A 47 10.49 -20.47 -3.12
N ILE A 48 10.74 -21.00 -1.92
CA ILE A 48 10.04 -20.66 -0.69
C ILE A 48 10.83 -19.62 0.11
N ALA A 49 10.31 -18.39 0.14
CA ALA A 49 10.88 -17.30 0.90
C ALA A 49 10.37 -17.33 2.35
N TYR A 50 11.24 -17.64 3.30
CA TYR A 50 10.97 -17.55 4.74
C TYR A 50 11.26 -16.13 5.26
N VAL A 51 10.24 -15.47 5.82
CA VAL A 51 10.36 -14.15 6.44
C VAL A 51 10.20 -14.26 7.96
N GLY A 52 11.17 -13.71 8.68
CA GLY A 52 11.30 -13.85 10.13
C GLY A 52 12.35 -14.89 10.52
N ARG A 53 12.39 -15.23 11.81
CA ARG A 53 13.43 -16.10 12.36
C ARG A 53 12.99 -17.56 12.40
N TRP A 54 13.15 -18.18 11.24
CA TRP A 54 12.84 -19.59 11.02
C TRP A 54 14.03 -20.49 11.38
N ASP A 55 13.78 -21.56 12.12
CA ASP A 55 14.69 -22.70 12.20
C ASP A 55 14.36 -23.67 11.08
N THR A 56 15.29 -23.82 10.13
CA THR A 56 15.19 -24.69 8.96
C THR A 56 16.26 -25.78 8.98
N SER A 57 16.98 -25.94 10.09
CA SER A 57 18.19 -26.78 10.18
C SER A 57 17.95 -28.26 9.90
N SER A 58 16.73 -28.75 10.15
CA SER A 58 16.38 -30.16 9.93
C SER A 58 16.20 -30.55 8.46
N GLY A 59 16.09 -29.58 7.55
CA GLY A 59 15.80 -29.78 6.11
C GLY A 59 14.43 -30.38 5.79
N THR A 60 13.69 -30.86 6.78
CA THR A 60 12.40 -31.55 6.64
C THR A 60 11.27 -30.88 7.43
N ALA A 61 11.63 -29.94 8.31
CA ALA A 61 10.73 -29.14 9.11
C ALA A 61 11.29 -27.72 9.26
N ALA A 62 10.42 -26.72 9.10
CA ALA A 62 10.69 -25.33 9.39
C ALA A 62 9.81 -24.83 10.54
N VAL A 63 10.41 -24.19 11.53
CA VAL A 63 9.73 -23.70 12.74
C VAL A 63 9.85 -22.17 12.83
N PRO A 64 8.74 -21.42 12.86
CA PRO A 64 8.75 -20.00 13.12
C PRO A 64 8.84 -19.77 14.63
N ASN A 65 9.98 -19.28 15.10
CA ASN A 65 10.22 -19.19 16.54
C ASN A 65 9.75 -17.89 17.21
N TRP A 66 9.23 -16.96 16.40
CA TRP A 66 8.67 -15.69 16.81
C TRP A 66 7.31 -15.46 16.14
N THR A 67 6.50 -14.60 16.73
CA THR A 67 5.17 -14.25 16.21
C THR A 67 5.25 -13.52 14.86
N GLY A 68 4.25 -13.73 14.00
CA GLY A 68 4.13 -13.09 12.68
C GLY A 68 5.30 -13.36 11.72
N ALA A 69 6.06 -14.41 11.95
CA ALA A 69 6.86 -15.03 10.91
C ALA A 69 5.93 -15.71 9.89
N TYR A 70 6.31 -15.61 8.61
CA TYR A 70 5.54 -16.15 7.50
C TYR A 70 6.45 -16.68 6.41
N LEU A 71 5.90 -17.45 5.49
CA LEU A 71 6.55 -17.83 4.25
C LEU A 71 5.73 -17.38 3.04
N GLN A 72 6.41 -17.15 1.92
CA GLN A 72 5.80 -16.80 0.64
C GLN A 72 6.41 -17.62 -0.48
N THR A 73 5.59 -18.06 -1.42
CA THR A 73 6.02 -18.69 -2.67
C THR A 73 4.93 -18.50 -3.74
N GLY A 74 5.29 -18.71 -5.00
CA GLY A 74 4.33 -18.97 -6.06
C GLY A 74 4.20 -20.48 -6.32
N PHE A 75 3.13 -20.91 -6.98
CA PHE A 75 3.00 -22.29 -7.45
C PHE A 75 2.23 -22.35 -8.76
N THR A 76 2.60 -23.27 -9.64
CA THR A 76 1.81 -23.58 -10.84
C THR A 76 0.72 -24.60 -10.53
N GLY A 77 -0.33 -24.67 -11.34
CA GLY A 77 -1.34 -25.73 -11.25
C GLY A 77 -2.70 -25.17 -10.84
N THR A 78 -3.47 -26.00 -10.15
CA THR A 78 -4.85 -25.68 -9.72
C THR A 78 -5.08 -25.93 -8.23
N THR A 79 -4.25 -26.76 -7.58
CA THR A 79 -4.33 -27.01 -6.15
C THR A 79 -2.99 -26.89 -5.42
N VAL A 80 -3.06 -26.50 -4.14
CA VAL A 80 -1.93 -26.51 -3.21
C VAL A 80 -2.37 -27.00 -1.84
N LYS A 81 -1.55 -27.85 -1.23
CA LYS A 81 -1.73 -28.35 0.13
C LYS A 81 -0.48 -28.09 0.95
N VAL A 82 -0.62 -28.00 2.27
CA VAL A 82 0.51 -27.89 3.19
C VAL A 82 0.62 -29.12 4.06
N ARG A 83 1.85 -29.59 4.30
CA ARG A 83 2.15 -30.64 5.28
C ARG A 83 2.44 -30.01 6.66
N ALA A 84 1.64 -30.38 7.64
CA ALA A 84 1.74 -29.99 9.04
C ALA A 84 2.02 -31.22 9.91
N ARG A 85 3.03 -31.13 10.80
CA ARG A 85 3.44 -32.28 11.63
C ARG A 85 2.43 -32.62 12.73
N ASN A 86 2.02 -31.61 13.48
CA ASN A 86 1.14 -31.71 14.66
C ASN A 86 -0.06 -30.79 14.50
N ALA A 87 -0.83 -30.54 15.57
CA ALA A 87 -1.88 -29.53 15.56
C ALA A 87 -1.25 -28.13 15.40
N VAL A 88 -1.41 -27.54 14.22
CA VAL A 88 -0.83 -26.24 13.86
C VAL A 88 -1.94 -25.23 13.62
N ASN A 89 -1.72 -23.99 14.08
CA ASN A 89 -2.57 -22.84 13.78
C ASN A 89 -1.84 -21.93 12.79
N PHE A 90 -2.41 -21.69 11.62
CA PHE A 90 -1.86 -20.74 10.64
C PHE A 90 -2.97 -20.06 9.84
N TYR A 91 -2.59 -18.97 9.17
CA TYR A 91 -3.40 -18.31 8.16
C TYR A 91 -2.82 -18.58 6.77
N ALA A 92 -3.68 -18.84 5.79
CA ALA A 92 -3.30 -18.96 4.39
C ALA A 92 -3.97 -17.87 3.55
N SER A 93 -3.21 -17.21 2.70
CA SER A 93 -3.72 -16.31 1.66
C SER A 93 -3.21 -16.80 0.32
N VAL A 94 -4.14 -16.98 -0.63
CA VAL A 94 -3.85 -17.40 -2.01
C VAL A 94 -4.25 -16.26 -2.94
N ASP A 95 -3.39 -15.90 -3.89
CA ASP A 95 -3.61 -14.84 -4.88
C ASP A 95 -3.99 -13.47 -4.29
N GLY A 96 -3.44 -13.15 -3.12
CA GLY A 96 -3.77 -11.92 -2.40
C GLY A 96 -5.19 -11.89 -1.83
N GLY A 97 -5.90 -13.03 -1.86
CA GLY A 97 -7.19 -13.20 -1.22
C GLY A 97 -7.13 -13.10 0.32
N PRO A 98 -8.28 -13.15 1.00
CA PRO A 98 -8.35 -13.01 2.45
C PRO A 98 -7.52 -14.08 3.18
N ASP A 99 -6.95 -13.72 4.34
CA ASP A 99 -6.26 -14.67 5.22
C ASP A 99 -7.28 -15.66 5.83
N VAL A 100 -7.26 -16.92 5.40
CA VAL A 100 -8.14 -18.00 5.89
C VAL A 100 -7.48 -18.68 7.08
N PHE A 101 -8.19 -18.78 8.21
CA PHE A 101 -7.67 -19.40 9.43
C PHE A 101 -7.82 -20.93 9.41
N HIS A 102 -6.71 -21.63 9.58
CA HIS A 102 -6.66 -23.09 9.77
C HIS A 102 -6.27 -23.39 11.22
N ALA A 103 -7.25 -23.87 12.00
CA ALA A 103 -7.11 -24.10 13.43
C ALA A 103 -6.83 -25.58 13.74
N GLY A 104 -5.74 -25.86 14.47
CA GLY A 104 -5.41 -27.18 15.01
C GLY A 104 -5.21 -28.27 13.95
N VAL A 105 -4.95 -27.89 12.70
CA VAL A 105 -4.89 -28.81 11.57
C VAL A 105 -3.63 -29.68 11.62
N ARG A 106 -3.70 -30.88 11.03
CA ARG A 106 -2.65 -31.93 11.09
C ARG A 106 -2.50 -32.60 9.73
N GLY A 107 -1.31 -33.16 9.45
CA GLY A 107 -1.07 -33.92 8.23
C GLY A 107 -1.10 -33.05 6.98
N THR A 108 -1.68 -33.56 5.89
CA THR A 108 -1.82 -32.79 4.64
C THR A 108 -3.13 -32.01 4.66
N VAL A 109 -3.04 -30.69 4.60
CA VAL A 109 -4.16 -29.75 4.68
C VAL A 109 -4.37 -29.10 3.33
N ASP A 110 -5.54 -29.29 2.74
CA ASP A 110 -5.90 -28.68 1.47
C ASP A 110 -6.23 -27.19 1.65
N LEU A 111 -5.50 -26.33 0.95
CA LEU A 111 -5.70 -24.88 0.98
C LEU A 111 -6.61 -24.39 -0.15
N THR A 112 -6.89 -25.26 -1.13
CA THR A 112 -7.66 -24.99 -2.33
C THR A 112 -8.68 -26.12 -2.53
N PRO A 113 -9.64 -26.30 -1.61
CA PRO A 113 -10.63 -27.39 -1.69
C PRO A 113 -11.53 -27.28 -2.93
N ARG A 114 -11.57 -26.11 -3.57
CA ARG A 114 -12.06 -25.91 -4.93
C ARG A 114 -10.85 -25.58 -5.82
N PRO A 115 -10.63 -26.33 -6.92
CA PRO A 115 -9.53 -26.05 -7.83
C PRO A 115 -9.57 -24.62 -8.36
N LEU A 116 -8.41 -23.98 -8.42
CA LEU A 116 -8.21 -22.69 -9.07
C LEU A 116 -8.21 -22.86 -10.59
N SER A 117 -8.29 -21.74 -11.32
CA SER A 117 -8.04 -21.76 -12.76
C SER A 117 -6.59 -22.17 -13.05
N PRO A 118 -6.29 -22.98 -14.07
CA PRO A 118 -4.91 -23.35 -14.40
C PRO A 118 -4.03 -22.11 -14.58
N GLY A 119 -2.91 -22.04 -13.85
CA GLY A 119 -2.03 -20.89 -13.93
C GLY A 119 -0.88 -20.93 -12.94
N THR A 120 -0.31 -19.76 -12.69
CA THR A 120 0.62 -19.51 -11.60
C THR A 120 -0.09 -18.67 -10.55
N HIS A 121 -0.03 -19.13 -9.30
CA HIS A 121 -0.70 -18.56 -8.15
C HIS A 121 0.33 -18.14 -7.11
N THR A 122 -0.08 -17.30 -6.17
CA THR A 122 0.74 -16.89 -5.01
C THR A 122 0.19 -17.49 -3.73
N LEU A 123 1.07 -17.84 -2.80
CA LEU A 123 0.73 -18.38 -1.48
C LEU A 123 1.51 -17.62 -0.39
N ARG A 124 0.80 -17.18 0.65
CA ARG A 124 1.39 -16.73 1.92
C ARG A 124 0.85 -17.60 3.05
N LEU A 125 1.74 -18.16 3.87
CA LEU A 125 1.38 -18.82 5.13
C LEU A 125 1.94 -18.05 6.32
N THR A 126 1.07 -17.62 7.22
CA THR A 126 1.45 -16.82 8.40
C THR A 126 1.12 -17.57 9.69
N TYR A 127 2.07 -17.60 10.62
CA TYR A 127 1.97 -18.36 11.86
C TYR A 127 1.75 -17.45 13.06
N ARG A 128 0.87 -17.85 13.98
CA ARG A 128 0.49 -17.04 15.15
C ARG A 128 1.62 -16.88 16.17
N SER A 129 2.25 -17.97 16.62
CA SER A 129 3.50 -18.01 17.41
C SER A 129 3.75 -19.41 17.99
N GLY A 130 5.00 -19.88 18.05
CA GLY A 130 5.43 -21.07 18.82
C GLY A 130 4.91 -22.42 18.30
N ASP A 131 5.65 -23.51 18.58
CA ASP A 131 5.37 -24.94 18.27
C ASP A 131 4.53 -25.23 17.01
N THR A 132 4.82 -24.51 15.93
CA THR A 132 4.18 -24.69 14.63
C THR A 132 5.23 -25.13 13.63
N VAL A 133 4.90 -26.11 12.80
CA VAL A 133 5.88 -26.77 11.92
C VAL A 133 5.35 -26.81 10.50
N PHE A 134 6.10 -26.21 9.59
CA PHE A 134 5.93 -26.38 8.14
C PHE A 134 6.79 -27.55 7.67
N GLN A 135 6.21 -28.51 6.93
CA GLN A 135 6.93 -29.69 6.41
C GLN A 135 6.92 -29.77 4.87
N GLY A 136 6.60 -28.68 4.20
CA GLY A 136 6.53 -28.61 2.74
C GLY A 136 5.12 -28.49 2.18
N LEU A 137 5.05 -28.26 0.88
CA LEU A 137 3.84 -28.20 0.08
C LEU A 137 3.61 -29.53 -0.64
N VAL A 138 2.36 -29.77 -1.03
CA VAL A 138 1.97 -30.81 -1.99
C VAL A 138 1.27 -30.10 -3.14
N LEU A 139 1.80 -30.31 -4.34
CA LEU A 139 1.33 -29.70 -5.58
C LEU A 139 0.68 -30.75 -6.49
N ASP A 140 -0.03 -30.29 -7.52
CA ASP A 140 -0.54 -31.14 -8.60
C ASP A 140 0.61 -31.90 -9.31
N PRO A 141 0.33 -33.06 -9.92
CA PRO A 141 1.33 -33.75 -10.76
C PRO A 141 1.90 -32.83 -11.85
N GLY A 142 3.22 -32.66 -11.89
CA GLY A 142 3.91 -31.79 -12.86
C GLY A 142 3.89 -30.30 -12.52
N ALA A 143 3.22 -29.89 -11.44
CA ALA A 143 3.33 -28.54 -10.91
C ALA A 143 4.62 -28.34 -10.13
N ARG A 144 5.02 -27.08 -9.98
CA ARG A 144 6.18 -26.65 -9.21
C ARG A 144 5.89 -25.36 -8.44
N THR A 145 6.65 -25.13 -7.39
CA THR A 145 6.77 -23.78 -6.81
C THR A 145 7.47 -22.84 -7.80
N VAL A 146 7.31 -21.54 -7.56
CA VAL A 146 7.91 -20.46 -8.33
C VAL A 146 8.36 -19.42 -7.31
N ALA A 147 9.58 -18.89 -7.43
CA ALA A 147 10.05 -17.84 -6.54
C ALA A 147 9.02 -16.71 -6.42
N ALA A 148 8.47 -16.51 -5.22
CA ALA A 148 7.78 -15.27 -4.92
C ALA A 148 8.84 -14.15 -4.97
N GLY A 149 8.51 -13.01 -5.59
CA GLY A 149 9.30 -11.80 -5.45
C GLY A 149 8.82 -11.03 -4.24
N PRO A 150 9.23 -11.36 -2.99
CA PRO A 150 8.75 -10.64 -1.83
C PRO A 150 9.17 -9.16 -1.94
N PRO A 151 8.44 -8.25 -1.28
CA PRO A 151 8.75 -6.84 -1.36
C PRO A 151 10.19 -6.53 -0.91
N ALA A 152 10.81 -5.52 -1.51
CA ALA A 152 12.17 -5.12 -1.18
C ALA A 152 12.25 -4.58 0.26
N GLY A 153 13.39 -4.84 0.89
CA GLY A 153 13.67 -4.43 2.26
C GLY A 153 12.93 -5.24 3.35
N LEU A 154 13.23 -4.95 4.61
CA LEU A 154 12.67 -5.63 5.78
C LEU A 154 12.58 -4.69 7.00
N VAL A 155 11.45 -4.74 7.70
CA VAL A 155 11.25 -4.06 8.99
C VAL A 155 11.11 -5.09 10.11
N GLU A 156 11.97 -5.02 11.13
CA GLU A 156 11.78 -5.78 12.37
C GLU A 156 11.02 -4.93 13.39
N PHE A 157 9.95 -5.49 13.96
CA PHE A 157 9.22 -4.89 15.07
C PHE A 157 9.57 -5.63 16.35
N VAL A 158 10.09 -4.92 17.35
CA VAL A 158 10.62 -5.47 18.59
C VAL A 158 9.72 -4.99 19.73
N GLY A 159 9.19 -5.91 20.54
CA GLY A 159 8.33 -5.50 21.63
C GLY A 159 7.76 -6.64 22.48
N ASP A 160 6.71 -6.29 23.21
CA ASP A 160 6.01 -7.19 24.13
C ASP A 160 4.67 -7.69 23.55
N SER A 161 3.66 -7.91 24.41
CA SER A 161 2.30 -8.32 24.05
C SER A 161 1.64 -7.37 23.04
N ILE A 162 1.90 -6.07 23.12
CA ILE A 162 1.32 -5.07 22.22
C ILE A 162 1.82 -5.29 20.81
N THR A 163 3.13 -5.54 20.65
CA THR A 163 3.74 -5.77 19.33
C THR A 163 3.35 -7.14 18.77
N ALA A 164 3.06 -8.11 19.64
CA ALA A 164 2.51 -9.41 19.26
C ALA A 164 1.01 -9.40 18.90
N GLY A 165 0.31 -8.28 19.13
CA GLY A 165 -1.14 -8.16 18.87
C GLY A 165 -2.00 -8.89 19.91
N ALA A 166 -1.54 -9.01 21.16
CA ALA A 166 -2.31 -9.66 22.21
C ALA A 166 -3.70 -9.00 22.37
N LEU A 167 -4.70 -9.84 22.66
CA LEU A 167 -6.12 -9.50 22.78
C LEU A 167 -6.86 -9.18 21.46
N THR A 168 -6.16 -9.14 20.32
CA THR A 168 -6.84 -9.05 19.02
C THR A 168 -7.27 -10.42 18.50
N ASP A 169 -8.30 -10.43 17.65
CA ASP A 169 -8.85 -11.63 17.05
C ASP A 169 -7.78 -12.44 16.30
N ARG A 170 -6.96 -11.81 15.44
CA ARG A 170 -5.95 -12.53 14.63
C ARG A 170 -4.51 -12.41 15.14
N LEU A 171 -4.30 -11.89 16.34
CA LEU A 171 -2.99 -11.73 16.98
C LEU A 171 -2.02 -10.93 16.09
N ALA A 172 -0.93 -11.58 15.66
CA ALA A 172 0.12 -10.94 14.86
C ALA A 172 -0.42 -10.19 13.63
N LEU A 173 -1.40 -10.77 12.91
CA LEU A 173 -1.97 -10.18 11.69
C LEU A 173 -2.73 -8.88 11.96
N ASP A 174 -3.29 -8.74 13.16
CA ASP A 174 -4.01 -7.53 13.59
C ASP A 174 -3.13 -6.57 14.38
N SER A 175 -1.90 -6.95 14.71
CA SER A 175 -0.94 -6.06 15.36
C SER A 175 -0.60 -4.85 14.50
N TYR A 176 -0.31 -3.72 15.16
CA TYR A 176 0.16 -2.51 14.48
C TYR A 176 1.45 -2.79 13.68
N ALA A 177 2.27 -3.74 14.14
CA ALA A 177 3.50 -4.13 13.49
C ALA A 177 3.25 -4.74 12.11
N TRP A 178 2.34 -5.71 12.03
CA TRP A 178 1.94 -6.32 10.76
C TRP A 178 1.30 -5.29 9.82
N LYS A 179 0.32 -4.54 10.33
CA LYS A 179 -0.37 -3.50 9.56
C LYS A 179 0.58 -2.42 9.06
N THR A 180 1.62 -2.05 9.83
CA THR A 180 2.63 -1.09 9.39
C THR A 180 3.50 -1.67 8.28
N GLY A 181 3.97 -2.92 8.42
CA GLY A 181 4.76 -3.60 7.40
C GLY A 181 4.03 -3.72 6.05
N GLU A 182 2.77 -4.15 6.09
CA GLU A 182 1.91 -4.23 4.90
C GLU A 182 1.70 -2.85 4.26
N ARG A 183 1.43 -1.80 5.06
CA ARG A 183 1.28 -0.42 4.57
C ARG A 183 2.56 0.14 3.96
N LEU A 184 3.73 -0.29 4.43
CA LEU A 184 5.02 0.08 3.87
C LEU A 184 5.32 -0.65 2.56
N GLY A 185 4.65 -1.77 2.28
CA GLY A 185 4.97 -2.64 1.16
C GLY A 185 6.36 -3.25 1.33
N MET A 186 6.71 -3.65 2.55
CA MET A 186 8.01 -4.25 2.89
C MET A 186 7.81 -5.60 3.55
N ARG A 187 8.82 -6.48 3.46
CA ARG A 187 8.86 -7.64 4.36
C ARG A 187 8.89 -7.15 5.80
N HIS A 188 8.28 -7.90 6.69
CA HIS A 188 8.22 -7.51 8.09
C HIS A 188 8.14 -8.73 9.00
N THR A 189 8.59 -8.57 10.24
CA THR A 189 8.52 -9.64 11.24
C THR A 189 8.52 -9.05 12.64
N GLN A 190 7.92 -9.76 13.59
CA GLN A 190 7.84 -9.35 14.98
C GLN A 190 8.78 -10.19 15.84
N ILE A 191 9.76 -9.55 16.46
CA ILE A 191 10.56 -10.12 17.54
C ILE A 191 9.88 -9.69 18.84
N ALA A 192 8.73 -10.32 19.11
CA ALA A 192 7.87 -9.94 20.23
C ALA A 192 7.24 -11.13 20.94
N ARG A 193 7.02 -10.99 22.24
CA ARG A 193 6.30 -11.97 23.07
C ARG A 193 5.67 -11.30 24.28
N SER A 194 4.47 -11.73 24.64
CA SER A 194 3.74 -11.23 25.81
C SER A 194 4.54 -11.39 27.09
N GLY A 195 4.50 -10.36 27.94
CA GLY A 195 5.18 -10.34 29.24
C GLY A 195 6.69 -10.10 29.18
N TYR A 196 7.26 -9.76 28.02
CA TYR A 196 8.70 -9.46 27.92
C TYR A 196 8.98 -8.03 28.38
N CYS A 197 10.14 -7.87 29.04
CA CYS A 197 10.69 -6.57 29.45
C CYS A 197 11.82 -6.17 28.50
N LEU A 198 12.28 -4.93 28.55
CA LEU A 198 13.59 -4.60 28.02
C LEU A 198 14.69 -5.22 28.88
N VAL A 199 14.62 -5.01 30.20
CA VAL A 199 15.60 -5.46 31.19
C VAL A 199 15.14 -6.79 31.79
N ALA A 200 16.04 -7.77 31.82
CA ALA A 200 15.73 -9.05 32.47
C ALA A 200 15.56 -8.85 33.97
N GLN A 201 14.49 -9.40 34.54
CA GLN A 201 14.18 -9.40 35.97
C GLN A 201 13.56 -10.74 36.35
N SER A 202 13.44 -11.00 37.67
CA SER A 202 12.69 -12.16 38.12
C SER A 202 11.27 -12.14 37.56
N GLY A 203 10.89 -13.21 36.86
CA GLY A 203 9.60 -13.32 36.18
C GLY A 203 9.46 -12.53 34.88
N CYS A 204 10.49 -11.81 34.42
CA CYS A 204 10.44 -11.06 33.16
C CYS A 204 11.68 -11.31 32.29
N THR A 205 11.47 -11.89 31.11
CA THR A 205 12.57 -12.11 30.16
C THR A 205 12.96 -10.77 29.52
N GLY A 206 14.26 -10.45 29.55
CA GLY A 206 14.81 -9.24 28.96
C GLY A 206 15.02 -9.39 27.45
N LEU A 207 14.22 -8.66 26.67
CA LEU A 207 14.29 -8.66 25.21
C LEU A 207 15.58 -8.02 24.71
N SER A 208 16.25 -7.17 25.50
CA SER A 208 17.60 -6.68 25.18
C SER A 208 18.63 -7.81 24.99
N GLY A 209 18.47 -8.95 25.67
CA GLY A 209 19.27 -10.16 25.44
C GLY A 209 18.62 -11.13 24.46
N GLN A 210 17.30 -11.35 24.59
CA GLN A 210 16.59 -12.35 23.78
C GLN A 210 16.47 -11.95 22.30
N PHE A 211 16.52 -10.66 21.98
CA PHE A 211 16.55 -10.17 20.59
C PHE A 211 17.70 -10.76 19.77
N PHE A 212 18.79 -11.24 20.39
CA PHE A 212 19.90 -11.84 19.65
C PHE A 212 19.76 -13.36 19.46
N ARG A 213 18.60 -13.93 19.80
CA ARG A 213 18.34 -15.37 19.75
C ARG A 213 17.42 -15.74 18.59
N THR A 214 17.58 -16.98 18.12
CA THR A 214 16.75 -17.55 17.05
C THR A 214 15.31 -17.67 17.50
N ALA A 215 15.08 -18.03 18.75
CA ALA A 215 13.75 -18.27 19.30
C ALA A 215 13.39 -17.34 20.45
N SER A 216 12.09 -17.17 20.68
CA SER A 216 11.59 -16.39 21.81
C SER A 216 12.02 -17.00 23.15
N THR A 217 12.23 -18.31 23.22
CA THR A 217 12.88 -19.01 24.35
C THR A 217 14.21 -19.64 23.92
N GLY A 218 15.04 -20.01 24.89
CA GLY A 218 16.30 -20.70 24.64
C GLY A 218 17.47 -19.78 24.27
N GLY A 219 18.66 -20.38 24.11
CA GLY A 219 19.93 -19.67 24.02
C GLY A 219 20.60 -19.63 22.65
N THR A 220 20.04 -20.30 21.63
CA THR A 220 20.66 -20.35 20.29
C THR A 220 20.72 -18.96 19.67
N ASN A 221 21.92 -18.54 19.27
CA ASN A 221 22.13 -17.24 18.61
C ASN A 221 21.43 -17.19 17.26
N TRP A 222 20.79 -16.06 16.95
CA TRP A 222 20.30 -15.78 15.61
C TRP A 222 21.47 -15.53 14.67
N ASP A 223 21.46 -16.20 13.52
CA ASP A 223 22.36 -15.87 12.43
C ASP A 223 21.85 -14.64 11.68
N PHE A 224 22.39 -13.48 12.05
CA PHE A 224 22.07 -12.23 11.39
C PHE A 224 22.47 -12.21 9.92
N SER A 225 23.29 -13.13 9.40
CA SER A 225 23.60 -13.22 7.96
C SER A 225 22.36 -13.51 7.10
N ARG A 226 21.34 -14.16 7.66
CA ARG A 226 20.15 -14.63 6.93
C ARG A 226 19.24 -13.51 6.38
N TYR A 227 19.24 -12.34 7.03
CA TYR A 227 18.67 -11.12 6.46
C TYR A 227 19.24 -9.87 7.14
N ARG A 228 19.06 -8.71 6.50
CA ARG A 228 19.31 -7.40 7.10
C ARG A 228 18.00 -6.64 7.17
N ALA A 229 17.73 -6.03 8.32
CA ALA A 229 16.62 -5.10 8.47
C ALA A 229 17.04 -3.71 7.99
N ASP A 230 16.16 -3.02 7.27
CA ASP A 230 16.32 -1.61 6.89
C ASP A 230 15.76 -0.69 7.97
N ALA A 231 14.79 -1.17 8.75
CA ALA A 231 14.29 -0.51 9.93
C ALA A 231 14.07 -1.48 11.09
N VAL A 232 14.28 -1.00 12.31
CA VAL A 232 13.90 -1.68 13.54
C VAL A 232 13.03 -0.74 14.36
N VAL A 233 11.79 -1.14 14.63
CA VAL A 233 10.84 -0.39 15.45
C VAL A 233 10.72 -1.05 16.81
N ILE A 234 11.04 -0.33 17.88
CA ILE A 234 11.15 -0.87 19.24
C ILE A 234 10.07 -0.23 20.12
N ASN A 235 9.16 -1.04 20.64
CA ASN A 235 8.12 -0.66 21.60
C ASN A 235 8.23 -1.56 22.84
N LEU A 236 9.03 -1.11 23.82
CA LEU A 236 9.39 -1.84 25.04
C LEU A 236 9.40 -0.91 26.25
N GLY A 237 9.08 -1.45 27.42
CA GLY A 237 9.04 -0.73 28.70
C GLY A 237 7.71 -0.87 29.45
N THR A 238 6.68 -1.44 28.82
CA THR A 238 5.35 -1.64 29.42
C THR A 238 5.43 -2.48 30.70
N ASN A 239 6.19 -3.58 30.65
CA ASN A 239 6.27 -4.56 31.73
C ASN A 239 7.38 -4.24 32.73
N ASP A 240 8.48 -3.59 32.31
CA ASP A 240 9.66 -3.30 33.14
C ASP A 240 9.31 -2.62 34.47
N ILE A 241 8.31 -1.73 34.47
CA ILE A 241 7.89 -1.02 35.68
C ILE A 241 7.24 -1.96 36.72
N GLY A 242 6.51 -2.98 36.27
CA GLY A 242 5.89 -3.97 37.14
C GLY A 242 6.91 -4.90 37.81
N HIS A 243 8.14 -4.95 37.28
CA HIS A 243 9.25 -5.73 37.81
C HIS A 243 10.32 -4.88 38.50
N GLY A 244 10.00 -3.63 38.86
CA GLY A 244 10.87 -2.79 39.70
C GLY A 244 12.12 -2.26 39.01
N VAL A 245 12.15 -2.19 37.67
CA VAL A 245 13.29 -1.62 36.93
C VAL A 245 13.34 -0.10 37.15
N SER A 246 14.45 0.41 37.68
CA SER A 246 14.61 1.86 37.86
C SER A 246 14.75 2.60 36.52
N GLY A 247 14.36 3.87 36.45
CA GLY A 247 14.51 4.68 35.24
C GLY A 247 15.94 4.73 34.71
N ALA A 248 16.93 4.87 35.62
CA ALA A 248 18.34 4.85 35.26
C ALA A 248 18.79 3.51 34.65
N ALA A 249 18.37 2.38 35.24
CA ALA A 249 18.67 1.05 34.71
C ALA A 249 18.02 0.83 33.34
N PHE A 250 16.75 1.27 33.18
CA PHE A 250 16.04 1.19 31.92
C PHE A 250 16.72 2.01 30.82
N GLN A 251 17.03 3.29 31.07
CA GLN A 251 17.72 4.16 30.12
C GLN A 251 19.08 3.59 29.69
N ALA A 252 19.88 3.10 30.65
CA ALA A 252 21.18 2.50 30.36
C ALA A 252 21.05 1.23 29.50
N ALA A 253 20.08 0.37 29.82
CA ALA A 253 19.80 -0.83 29.04
C ALA A 253 19.28 -0.48 27.63
N TYR A 254 18.41 0.52 27.49
CA TYR A 254 17.88 0.94 26.19
C TYR A 254 18.97 1.53 25.31
N THR A 255 19.83 2.37 25.89
CA THR A 255 20.99 2.95 25.18
C THR A 255 21.94 1.85 24.68
N THR A 256 22.20 0.86 25.53
CA THR A 256 23.03 -0.31 25.18
C THR A 256 22.37 -1.15 24.10
N PHE A 257 21.07 -1.41 24.22
CA PHE A 257 20.32 -2.20 23.25
C PHE A 257 20.31 -1.54 21.86
N LEU A 258 20.09 -0.24 21.78
CA LEU A 258 20.17 0.51 20.52
C LEU A 258 21.56 0.40 19.86
N ARG A 259 22.63 0.49 20.65
CA ARG A 259 24.01 0.28 20.17
C ARG A 259 24.20 -1.14 19.63
N ASP A 260 23.70 -2.14 20.34
CA ASP A 260 23.91 -3.54 19.97
C ASP A 260 23.08 -3.95 18.74
N VAL A 261 21.86 -3.41 18.60
CA VAL A 261 21.05 -3.53 17.38
C VAL A 261 21.77 -2.85 16.19
N ARG A 262 22.29 -1.64 16.37
CA ARG A 262 23.10 -0.94 15.35
C ARG A 262 24.29 -1.78 14.90
N ALA A 263 24.97 -2.48 15.80
CA ALA A 263 26.10 -3.34 15.45
C ALA A 263 25.69 -4.51 14.53
N LYS A 264 24.45 -5.00 14.62
CA LYS A 264 23.91 -6.04 13.72
C LYS A 264 23.36 -5.47 12.42
N TYR A 265 22.78 -4.28 12.47
CA TYR A 265 22.24 -3.56 11.31
C TYR A 265 22.87 -2.17 11.16
N PRO A 266 24.09 -2.08 10.59
CA PRO A 266 24.85 -0.82 10.53
C PRO A 266 24.14 0.32 9.78
N THR A 267 23.27 0.00 8.82
CA THR A 267 22.59 0.98 7.97
C THR A 267 21.14 1.25 8.36
N ALA A 268 20.54 0.46 9.23
CA ALA A 268 19.10 0.53 9.53
C ALA A 268 18.67 1.86 10.17
N HIS A 269 17.42 2.24 9.99
CA HIS A 269 16.79 3.27 10.82
C HIS A 269 16.21 2.61 12.08
N LEU A 270 16.64 3.07 13.26
CA LEU A 270 16.14 2.57 14.54
C LEU A 270 15.08 3.53 15.08
N PHE A 271 13.89 3.04 15.37
CA PHE A 271 12.77 3.84 15.88
C PHE A 271 12.42 3.37 17.29
N ALA A 272 12.78 4.17 18.29
CA ALA A 272 12.34 3.97 19.67
C ALA A 272 10.98 4.62 19.85
N VAL A 273 9.95 3.80 19.98
CA VAL A 273 8.56 4.25 20.06
C VAL A 273 8.22 4.59 21.50
N GLN A 274 7.58 5.73 21.71
CA GLN A 274 6.95 6.04 22.98
C GLN A 274 5.93 4.95 23.33
N THR A 275 6.17 4.23 24.42
CA THR A 275 5.32 3.12 24.87
C THR A 275 3.87 3.58 25.03
N LEU A 276 2.92 2.73 24.66
CA LEU A 276 1.49 3.08 24.70
C LEU A 276 0.99 3.33 26.13
N LYS A 277 1.51 2.60 27.13
CA LYS A 277 1.27 2.88 28.55
C LYS A 277 2.04 4.09 29.10
N LYS A 278 2.74 4.85 28.24
CA LYS A 278 3.51 6.06 28.58
C LYS A 278 4.54 5.80 29.71
N ARG A 279 5.11 4.59 29.74
CA ARG A 279 6.17 4.20 30.68
C ARG A 279 7.54 4.54 30.08
N TYR A 280 8.46 5.00 30.93
CA TYR A 280 9.85 5.31 30.58
C TYR A 280 10.02 6.24 29.36
N VAL A 281 9.10 7.19 29.16
CA VAL A 281 9.11 8.08 27.97
C VAL A 281 10.35 8.97 27.98
N GLY A 282 10.67 9.56 29.13
CA GLY A 282 11.84 10.43 29.29
C GLY A 282 13.14 9.65 29.09
N GLU A 283 13.22 8.47 29.68
CA GLU A 283 14.36 7.55 29.60
C GLU A 283 14.59 7.04 28.18
N THR A 284 13.52 6.69 27.46
CA THR A 284 13.60 6.26 26.06
C THR A 284 14.10 7.41 25.18
N ARG A 285 13.55 8.62 25.37
CA ARG A 285 13.98 9.82 24.64
C ARG A 285 15.44 10.17 24.95
N ALA A 286 15.86 10.05 26.21
CA ALA A 286 17.23 10.27 26.63
C ALA A 286 18.21 9.23 26.07
N ALA A 287 17.81 7.96 25.98
CA ALA A 287 18.60 6.91 25.35
C ALA A 287 18.82 7.18 23.85
N VAL A 288 17.78 7.60 23.13
CA VAL A 288 17.90 8.05 21.73
C VAL A 288 18.85 9.26 21.63
N GLY A 289 18.66 10.27 22.49
CA GLY A 289 19.53 11.44 22.54
C GLY A 289 20.99 11.07 22.76
N ALA A 290 21.28 10.14 23.68
CA ALA A 290 22.63 9.65 23.93
C ALA A 290 23.27 8.97 22.71
N ARG A 291 22.49 8.18 21.93
CA ARG A 291 22.99 7.58 20.69
C ARG A 291 23.25 8.62 19.60
N ASN A 292 22.37 9.60 19.47
CA ASN A 292 22.53 10.71 18.52
C ASN A 292 23.76 11.56 18.86
N SER A 293 23.96 11.92 20.13
CA SER A 293 25.15 12.64 20.59
C SER A 293 26.44 11.84 20.42
N ALA A 294 26.36 10.50 20.42
CA ALA A 294 27.47 9.61 20.09
C ALA A 294 27.67 9.41 18.57
N GLY A 295 26.94 10.14 17.71
CA GLY A 295 27.12 10.19 16.26
C GLY A 295 26.17 9.32 15.44
N ASP A 296 25.25 8.56 16.05
CA ASP A 296 24.30 7.70 15.32
C ASP A 296 23.01 8.47 14.98
N ALA A 297 23.05 9.31 13.94
CA ALA A 297 21.91 10.14 13.53
C ALA A 297 20.70 9.34 12.96
N ARG A 298 20.81 8.01 12.86
CA ARG A 298 19.74 7.13 12.36
C ARG A 298 18.92 6.49 13.49
N VAL A 299 19.00 7.02 14.71
CA VAL A 299 18.14 6.65 15.83
C VAL A 299 17.09 7.74 16.06
N HIS A 300 15.83 7.34 16.01
CA HIS A 300 14.67 8.24 16.03
C HIS A 300 13.80 7.92 17.23
N PHE A 301 13.41 8.95 17.98
CA PHE A 301 12.34 8.83 18.95
C PHE A 301 11.01 9.12 18.24
N VAL A 302 10.03 8.23 18.39
CA VAL A 302 8.69 8.39 17.82
C VAL A 302 7.73 8.77 18.94
N ASP A 303 7.28 10.02 18.91
CA ASP A 303 6.27 10.53 19.83
C ASP A 303 4.88 10.09 19.39
N THR A 304 4.23 9.28 20.23
CA THR A 304 2.91 8.68 19.96
C THR A 304 1.79 9.41 20.71
N THR A 305 2.08 10.57 21.30
CA THR A 305 1.10 11.34 22.07
C THR A 305 -0.11 11.69 21.23
N GLY A 306 -1.30 11.36 21.74
CA GLY A 306 -2.58 11.62 21.06
C GLY A 306 -2.86 10.72 19.86
N TRP A 307 -2.05 9.67 19.62
CA TRP A 307 -2.32 8.74 18.50
C TRP A 307 -3.51 7.83 18.78
N LEU A 308 -3.67 7.40 20.03
CA LEU A 308 -4.76 6.53 20.49
C LEU A 308 -5.53 7.20 21.63
N THR A 309 -6.82 6.87 21.73
CA THR A 309 -7.75 7.34 22.75
C THR A 309 -8.03 6.21 23.73
N ASP A 310 -7.75 6.44 25.01
CA ASP A 310 -8.05 5.49 26.08
C ASP A 310 -9.53 5.07 26.05
N GLY A 311 -9.80 3.80 26.33
CA GLY A 311 -11.11 3.16 26.20
C GLY A 311 -11.44 2.81 24.76
N ALA A 312 -11.61 3.80 23.89
CA ALA A 312 -12.12 3.59 22.53
C ALA A 312 -11.16 2.77 21.63
N ASP A 313 -9.86 3.01 21.76
CA ASP A 313 -8.83 2.37 20.93
C ASP A 313 -8.14 1.18 21.65
N TYR A 314 -8.63 0.75 22.81
CA TYR A 314 -8.02 -0.27 23.65
C TYR A 314 -9.01 -1.33 24.11
N GLU A 315 -8.55 -2.58 24.18
CA GLU A 315 -9.36 -3.71 24.65
C GLU A 315 -9.42 -3.74 26.19
N ASP A 316 -8.33 -3.36 26.86
CA ASP A 316 -8.20 -3.37 28.33
C ASP A 316 -8.19 -1.95 28.93
N GLY A 317 -8.76 -0.99 28.21
CA GLY A 317 -8.89 0.41 28.61
C GLY A 317 -7.69 1.29 28.23
N ASN A 318 -6.44 0.89 28.51
CA ASN A 318 -5.27 1.74 28.17
C ASN A 318 -3.94 1.01 27.95
N GLY A 319 -3.96 -0.31 27.78
CA GLY A 319 -2.76 -1.13 27.62
C GLY A 319 -2.61 -1.73 26.24
N HIS A 320 -3.50 -2.66 25.92
CA HIS A 320 -3.52 -3.43 24.69
C HIS A 320 -4.53 -2.80 23.73
N PRO A 321 -4.08 -2.25 22.58
CA PRO A 321 -5.00 -1.71 21.59
C PRO A 321 -5.95 -2.79 21.08
N ASN A 322 -7.20 -2.41 20.80
CA ASN A 322 -8.09 -3.24 20.00
C ASN A 322 -7.70 -3.13 18.50
N GLU A 323 -8.42 -3.81 17.62
CA GLU A 323 -8.14 -3.83 16.18
C GLU A 323 -8.16 -2.44 15.56
N ALA A 324 -9.08 -1.58 16.01
CA ALA A 324 -9.19 -0.19 15.56
C ALA A 324 -7.96 0.62 16.02
N GLY A 325 -7.56 0.47 17.28
CA GLY A 325 -6.37 1.09 17.84
C GLY A 325 -5.10 0.66 17.13
N HIS A 326 -4.90 -0.63 16.87
CA HIS A 326 -3.77 -1.13 16.09
C HIS A 326 -3.75 -0.57 14.65
N THR A 327 -4.93 -0.46 14.03
CA THR A 327 -5.07 0.12 12.68
C THR A 327 -4.67 1.60 12.67
N ARG A 328 -5.21 2.38 13.60
CA ARG A 328 -4.89 3.81 13.77
C ARG A 328 -3.42 4.02 14.06
N PHE A 329 -2.83 3.18 14.93
CA PHE A 329 -1.41 3.25 15.23
C PHE A 329 -0.55 3.01 13.99
N ALA A 330 -0.88 1.99 13.18
CA ALA A 330 -0.17 1.69 11.95
C ALA A 330 -0.31 2.81 10.89
N GLU A 331 -1.47 3.46 10.80
CA GLU A 331 -1.70 4.62 9.91
C GLU A 331 -0.81 5.81 10.26
N ARG A 332 -0.51 6.01 11.54
CA ARG A 332 0.38 7.06 12.01
C ARG A 332 1.85 6.66 11.91
N LEU A 333 2.18 5.40 12.21
CA LEU A 333 3.56 4.92 12.21
C LEU A 333 4.15 4.76 10.79
N ALA A 334 3.38 4.23 9.83
CA ALA A 334 3.89 3.93 8.50
C ALA A 334 4.47 5.18 7.78
N PRO A 335 3.81 6.36 7.79
CA PRO A 335 4.41 7.58 7.25
C PRO A 335 5.70 8.00 7.94
N VAL A 336 5.81 7.83 9.27
CA VAL A 336 7.02 8.16 10.04
C VAL A 336 8.19 7.30 9.63
N VAL A 337 7.97 5.97 9.51
CA VAL A 337 9.01 5.03 9.08
C VAL A 337 9.39 5.29 7.62
N ARG A 338 8.40 5.43 6.73
CA ARG A 338 8.59 5.72 5.30
C ARG A 338 9.42 6.97 5.06
N ALA A 339 9.15 8.05 5.79
CA ALA A 339 9.86 9.32 5.63
C ALA A 339 11.37 9.20 5.91
N ARG A 340 11.77 8.25 6.75
CA ARG A 340 13.18 8.07 7.17
C ARG A 340 13.92 7.03 6.36
N LEU A 341 13.24 5.99 5.87
CA LEU A 341 13.81 5.02 4.95
C LEU A 341 14.23 5.66 3.60
N GLY A 342 13.87 6.93 3.37
CA GLY A 342 13.99 7.58 2.09
C GLY A 342 13.07 6.90 1.07
N SER A 343 12.92 7.48 -0.10
CA SER A 343 12.30 6.84 -1.27
C SER A 343 13.12 5.62 -1.79
N GLY A 344 13.87 4.94 -0.93
CA GLY A 344 14.92 3.97 -1.23
C GLY A 344 14.59 2.50 -0.97
N ALA A 345 13.39 2.15 -0.50
CA ALA A 345 12.85 0.84 -0.85
C ALA A 345 12.38 0.97 -2.30
N ALA A 346 13.31 0.77 -3.24
CA ALA A 346 12.95 0.47 -4.61
C ALA A 346 12.13 -0.83 -4.56
N VAL A 347 10.80 -0.70 -4.44
CA VAL A 347 9.91 -1.53 -5.25
C VAL A 347 10.58 -1.53 -6.61
N LYS A 348 11.07 -2.68 -7.07
CA LYS A 348 11.70 -2.80 -8.39
C LYS A 348 10.79 -2.03 -9.34
N ALA A 349 11.23 -0.85 -9.77
CA ALA A 349 10.37 0.06 -10.51
C ALA A 349 9.79 -0.76 -11.65
N ALA A 350 8.47 -0.70 -11.84
CA ALA A 350 7.87 -1.45 -12.93
C ALA A 350 8.62 -1.06 -14.22
N ALA A 351 8.78 -2.02 -15.13
CA ALA A 351 9.47 -1.75 -16.38
C ALA A 351 8.87 -0.50 -17.05
N PRO A 352 9.67 0.33 -17.75
CA PRO A 352 9.19 1.57 -18.35
C PRO A 352 7.86 1.38 -19.09
N GLY A 353 6.92 2.27 -18.80
CA GLY A 353 5.57 2.25 -19.36
C GLY A 353 4.58 1.35 -18.61
N GLN A 354 4.97 0.46 -17.71
CA GLN A 354 4.02 -0.46 -17.04
C GLN A 354 3.34 0.19 -15.79
N PRO A 355 2.19 -0.33 -15.33
CA PRO A 355 1.63 0.07 -14.04
C PRO A 355 2.66 -0.07 -12.90
N GLY A 356 2.83 1.00 -12.13
CA GLY A 356 3.87 1.11 -11.10
C GLY A 356 5.17 1.78 -11.59
N ASP A 357 5.24 2.22 -12.86
CA ASP A 357 6.31 3.06 -13.36
C ASP A 357 6.27 4.44 -12.68
N PRO A 358 7.33 4.82 -11.92
CA PRO A 358 7.36 6.08 -11.18
C PRO A 358 7.40 7.33 -12.08
N ASN A 359 7.67 7.17 -13.38
CA ASN A 359 7.69 8.27 -14.34
C ASN A 359 6.31 8.62 -14.90
N ILE A 360 5.28 7.82 -14.62
CA ILE A 360 3.91 8.08 -15.07
C ILE A 360 3.14 8.75 -13.94
N LYS A 361 2.71 10.00 -14.19
CA LYS A 361 1.91 10.77 -13.24
C LYS A 361 0.43 10.61 -13.58
N PHE A 362 -0.34 10.02 -12.67
CA PHE A 362 -1.80 9.94 -12.76
C PHE A 362 -2.42 11.13 -12.02
N VAL A 363 -3.25 11.90 -12.70
CA VAL A 363 -3.95 13.08 -12.17
C VAL A 363 -5.45 12.76 -12.07
N GLY A 364 -6.04 13.15 -10.93
CA GLY A 364 -7.38 12.75 -10.54
C GLY A 364 -7.39 11.47 -9.70
N ARG A 365 -8.60 10.95 -9.45
CA ARG A 365 -8.81 9.80 -8.57
C ARG A 365 -8.74 8.50 -9.35
N TRP A 366 -7.55 7.91 -9.33
CA TRP A 366 -7.24 6.62 -9.94
C TRP A 366 -7.13 5.52 -8.89
N ASP A 367 -7.76 4.39 -9.15
CA ASP A 367 -7.46 3.15 -8.44
C ASP A 367 -6.16 2.57 -8.98
N THR A 368 -5.12 2.66 -8.16
CA THR A 368 -3.81 2.09 -8.47
C THR A 368 -3.40 0.98 -7.49
N THR A 369 -4.33 0.54 -6.65
CA THR A 369 -4.03 -0.34 -5.51
C THR A 369 -4.77 -1.67 -5.61
N SER A 370 -5.93 -1.69 -6.26
CA SER A 370 -6.72 -2.92 -6.41
C SER A 370 -6.15 -3.88 -7.46
N SER A 371 -5.24 -3.41 -8.34
CA SER A 371 -4.57 -4.24 -9.34
C SER A 371 -3.14 -3.78 -9.58
N SER A 372 -2.23 -4.76 -9.74
CA SER A 372 -0.82 -4.52 -10.11
C SER A 372 -0.61 -4.36 -11.62
N THR A 373 -1.65 -4.58 -12.45
CA THR A 373 -1.54 -4.61 -13.92
C THR A 373 -2.54 -3.70 -14.64
N ALA A 374 -3.42 -3.03 -13.91
CA ALA A 374 -4.45 -2.18 -14.48
C ALA A 374 -4.84 -1.06 -13.51
N TYR A 375 -4.79 0.19 -13.96
CA TYR A 375 -5.22 1.35 -13.18
C TYR A 375 -6.46 1.98 -13.79
N THR A 376 -7.46 2.27 -12.96
CA THR A 376 -8.79 2.71 -13.41
C THR A 376 -9.09 4.11 -12.86
N PRO A 377 -9.43 5.10 -13.69
CA PRO A 377 -10.02 6.35 -13.23
C PRO A 377 -11.53 6.19 -13.06
N TYR A 378 -12.09 6.73 -11.97
CA TYR A 378 -13.53 6.64 -11.71
C TYR A 378 -14.28 7.97 -11.85
N TRP A 379 -13.57 9.09 -11.87
CA TRP A 379 -14.16 10.42 -11.93
C TRP A 379 -13.85 11.11 -13.25
N ALA A 380 -14.68 12.09 -13.60
CA ALA A 380 -14.53 12.86 -14.82
C ALA A 380 -13.18 13.61 -14.86
N GLY A 381 -12.63 13.80 -16.06
CA GLY A 381 -11.42 14.61 -16.25
C GLY A 381 -10.13 14.04 -15.67
N ALA A 382 -10.11 12.78 -15.24
CA ALA A 382 -8.88 12.10 -14.88
C ALA A 382 -8.01 11.84 -16.12
N TYR A 383 -6.69 12.01 -15.99
CA TYR A 383 -5.72 11.78 -17.06
C TYR A 383 -4.39 11.30 -16.49
N TYR A 384 -3.48 10.88 -17.36
CA TYR A 384 -2.09 10.64 -16.98
C TYR A 384 -1.12 11.31 -17.94
N ARG A 385 0.09 11.58 -17.43
CA ARG A 385 1.22 12.15 -18.18
C ARG A 385 2.42 11.22 -18.06
N ALA A 386 3.15 11.05 -19.15
CA ALA A 386 4.43 10.34 -19.17
C ALA A 386 5.39 11.03 -20.14
N GLY A 387 6.67 11.04 -19.83
CA GLY A 387 7.73 11.28 -20.81
C GLY A 387 8.24 9.96 -21.36
N PHE A 388 8.64 9.89 -22.62
CA PHE A 388 9.27 8.71 -23.21
C PHE A 388 10.38 9.08 -24.20
N THR A 389 11.40 8.23 -24.28
CA THR A 389 12.42 8.28 -25.33
C THR A 389 12.01 7.39 -26.50
N GLY A 390 12.69 7.53 -27.63
CA GLY A 390 12.38 6.76 -28.84
C GLY A 390 11.52 7.56 -29.81
N ARG A 391 10.87 6.87 -30.75
CA ARG A 391 10.15 7.46 -31.86
C ARG A 391 8.69 7.03 -31.90
N THR A 392 8.33 5.93 -31.24
CA THR A 392 6.95 5.45 -31.14
C THR A 392 6.53 5.11 -29.71
N VAL A 393 5.25 5.29 -29.43
CA VAL A 393 4.56 4.88 -28.21
C VAL A 393 3.18 4.31 -28.56
N LYS A 394 2.82 3.21 -27.90
CA LYS A 394 1.48 2.59 -27.98
C LYS A 394 0.92 2.40 -26.57
N LEU A 395 -0.40 2.45 -26.44
CA LEU A 395 -1.13 2.20 -25.19
C LEU A 395 -1.68 0.77 -25.16
N LYS A 396 -1.50 0.06 -24.05
CA LYS A 396 -2.23 -1.17 -23.74
C LYS A 396 -3.56 -0.80 -23.08
N GLN A 397 -4.64 -1.11 -23.78
CA GLN A 397 -6.02 -0.82 -23.43
C GLN A 397 -6.81 -2.14 -23.36
N ARG A 398 -7.50 -2.40 -22.25
CA ARG A 398 -8.13 -3.72 -21.98
C ARG A 398 -9.37 -3.94 -22.84
N GLY A 399 -10.41 -3.13 -22.62
CA GLY A 399 -11.66 -3.13 -23.38
C GLY A 399 -11.82 -1.90 -24.26
N THR A 400 -12.91 -1.87 -25.02
CA THR A 400 -13.27 -0.75 -25.90
C THR A 400 -13.48 0.54 -25.10
N ILE A 401 -12.86 1.63 -25.51
CA ILE A 401 -13.04 2.98 -24.95
C ILE A 401 -12.63 4.04 -25.97
N ASP A 402 -13.36 5.14 -26.00
CA ASP A 402 -12.98 6.41 -26.61
C ASP A 402 -11.96 7.15 -25.73
N LEU A 403 -10.88 7.64 -26.33
CA LEU A 403 -9.86 8.39 -25.61
C LEU A 403 -9.27 9.52 -26.45
N TRP A 404 -8.60 10.44 -25.77
CA TRP A 404 -7.78 11.46 -26.41
C TRP A 404 -6.34 11.34 -25.94
N ALA A 405 -5.41 11.48 -26.89
CA ALA A 405 -3.99 11.54 -26.61
C ALA A 405 -3.36 12.80 -27.19
N ARG A 406 -2.38 13.35 -26.49
CA ARG A 406 -1.55 14.46 -26.95
C ARG A 406 -0.09 14.04 -26.86
N ILE A 407 0.64 14.23 -27.95
CA ILE A 407 2.10 14.08 -27.99
C ILE A 407 2.71 15.48 -28.01
N ASP A 408 3.67 15.71 -27.12
CA ASP A 408 4.35 16.98 -26.94
C ASP A 408 3.36 18.15 -26.80
N ASN A 409 3.69 19.30 -27.39
CA ASN A 409 2.78 20.44 -27.50
C ASN A 409 1.90 20.37 -28.77
N GLY A 410 1.82 19.19 -29.40
CA GLY A 410 1.07 18.97 -30.63
C GLY A 410 -0.45 19.02 -30.45
N PRO A 411 -1.21 18.78 -31.53
CA PRO A 411 -2.66 18.68 -31.45
C PRO A 411 -3.07 17.46 -30.62
N VAL A 412 -4.23 17.56 -30.01
CA VAL A 412 -4.87 16.43 -29.36
C VAL A 412 -5.54 15.58 -30.44
N THR A 413 -5.30 14.28 -30.41
CA THR A 413 -5.91 13.30 -31.32
C THR A 413 -6.98 12.50 -30.57
N PHE A 414 -8.15 12.33 -31.20
CA PHE A 414 -9.23 11.47 -30.73
C PHE A 414 -9.05 10.05 -31.27
N TYR A 415 -9.31 9.06 -30.43
CA TYR A 415 -9.24 7.64 -30.74
C TYR A 415 -10.59 7.03 -30.37
N ASP A 416 -11.32 6.60 -31.40
CA ASP A 416 -12.68 6.10 -31.34
C ASP A 416 -12.70 4.59 -31.12
N ASP A 417 -13.47 4.12 -30.12
CA ASP A 417 -13.74 2.71 -29.83
C ASP A 417 -12.49 1.80 -29.82
N VAL A 418 -11.38 2.29 -29.26
CA VAL A 418 -10.09 1.58 -29.30
C VAL A 418 -9.93 0.54 -28.19
N LYS A 419 -9.19 -0.54 -28.49
CA LYS A 419 -8.83 -1.61 -27.55
C LYS A 419 -7.52 -2.31 -27.94
N GLY A 420 -6.96 -3.10 -27.04
CA GLY A 420 -5.73 -3.85 -27.26
C GLY A 420 -4.50 -2.95 -27.25
N THR A 421 -3.61 -3.10 -28.24
CA THR A 421 -2.43 -2.22 -28.38
C THR A 421 -2.74 -1.08 -29.35
N VAL A 422 -3.05 0.09 -28.80
CA VAL A 422 -3.45 1.29 -29.55
C VAL A 422 -2.20 2.08 -29.94
N ASN A 423 -1.93 2.24 -31.24
CA ASN A 423 -0.78 3.02 -31.69
C ASN A 423 -1.08 4.53 -31.60
N LEU A 424 -0.39 5.23 -30.69
CA LEU A 424 -0.57 6.66 -30.49
C LEU A 424 0.36 7.52 -31.37
N THR A 425 1.25 6.87 -32.12
CA THR A 425 2.25 7.48 -33.01
C THR A 425 2.31 6.68 -34.32
N PRO A 426 1.25 6.72 -35.14
CA PRO A 426 1.19 5.95 -36.39
C PRO A 426 2.31 6.30 -37.36
N ALA A 427 2.80 7.55 -37.33
CA ALA A 427 4.05 7.97 -37.94
C ALA A 427 5.14 8.12 -36.87
N PRO A 428 6.35 7.58 -37.08
CA PRO A 428 7.45 7.74 -36.13
C PRO A 428 7.84 9.20 -35.93
N LEU A 429 7.97 9.61 -34.67
CA LEU A 429 8.45 10.94 -34.28
C LEU A 429 9.93 11.11 -34.64
N SER A 430 10.45 12.34 -34.54
CA SER A 430 11.90 12.59 -34.57
C SER A 430 12.60 11.87 -33.40
N PRO A 431 13.88 11.48 -33.50
CA PRO A 431 14.60 10.97 -32.33
C PRO A 431 14.64 12.00 -31.20
N GLY A 432 14.32 11.60 -29.98
CA GLY A 432 14.43 12.48 -28.81
C GLY A 432 13.58 12.06 -27.62
N ASN A 433 13.33 13.04 -26.76
CA ASN A 433 12.43 12.94 -25.62
C ASN A 433 11.09 13.55 -26.01
N HIS A 434 10.01 12.80 -25.77
CA HIS A 434 8.65 13.21 -26.06
C HIS A 434 7.78 13.14 -24.80
N THR A 435 6.71 13.91 -24.76
CA THR A 435 5.69 13.81 -23.71
C THR A 435 4.39 13.25 -24.27
N LEU A 436 3.68 12.53 -23.42
CA LEU A 436 2.38 11.93 -23.68
C LEU A 436 1.42 12.37 -22.58
N GLN A 437 0.23 12.81 -22.96
CA GLN A 437 -0.93 12.96 -22.08
C GLN A 437 -2.10 12.17 -22.66
N VAL A 438 -2.79 11.40 -21.82
CA VAL A 438 -3.99 10.66 -22.23
C VAL A 438 -5.10 10.84 -21.22
N ASN A 439 -6.33 11.03 -21.72
CA ASN A 439 -7.54 11.02 -20.94
C ASN A 439 -8.61 10.19 -21.65
N TYR A 440 -9.46 9.53 -20.86
CA TYR A 440 -10.56 8.72 -21.38
C TYR A 440 -11.86 9.53 -21.47
N GLN A 441 -12.77 9.07 -22.32
CA GLN A 441 -14.17 9.51 -22.30
C GLN A 441 -14.83 9.11 -21.00
N VAL A 442 -15.66 10.02 -20.47
CA VAL A 442 -16.39 9.79 -19.23
C VAL A 442 -17.40 8.66 -19.46
N VAL A 443 -17.32 7.62 -18.65
CA VAL A 443 -18.27 6.50 -18.68
C VAL A 443 -19.55 6.91 -17.96
N ALA A 444 -20.54 7.38 -18.71
CA ALA A 444 -21.82 7.86 -18.18
C ALA A 444 -22.98 7.63 -19.14
N GLY A 445 -24.21 7.57 -18.59
CA GLY A 445 -25.42 7.38 -19.37
C GLY A 445 -25.42 6.07 -20.16
N SER A 446 -25.75 6.16 -21.46
CA SER A 446 -25.76 5.02 -22.39
C SER A 446 -24.37 4.59 -22.86
N TYR A 447 -23.33 5.41 -22.65
CA TYR A 447 -21.97 5.08 -23.05
C TYR A 447 -21.33 4.10 -22.05
N LYS A 448 -20.74 3.00 -22.54
CA LYS A 448 -20.26 1.85 -21.74
C LYS A 448 -18.82 1.42 -22.08
N GLY A 449 -17.89 2.38 -22.13
CA GLY A 449 -16.48 2.06 -22.36
C GLY A 449 -15.71 1.58 -21.13
N ASP A 450 -14.51 1.04 -21.34
CA ASP A 450 -13.59 0.54 -20.32
C ASP A 450 -12.39 1.48 -20.11
N ALA A 451 -12.55 2.53 -19.31
CA ALA A 451 -11.45 3.45 -19.00
C ALA A 451 -10.40 2.76 -18.11
N VAL A 452 -9.27 2.32 -18.67
CA VAL A 452 -8.24 1.60 -17.90
C VAL A 452 -6.86 1.69 -18.54
N PHE A 453 -5.85 1.99 -17.74
CA PHE A 453 -4.45 1.97 -18.17
C PHE A 453 -3.80 0.62 -17.84
N GLN A 454 -3.30 -0.12 -18.83
CA GLN A 454 -2.53 -1.37 -18.63
C GLN A 454 -1.05 -1.25 -19.00
N GLY A 455 -0.61 -0.08 -19.44
CA GLY A 455 0.79 0.20 -19.73
C GLY A 455 1.02 0.82 -21.11
N LEU A 456 2.27 1.18 -21.37
CA LEU A 456 2.77 1.65 -22.65
C LEU A 456 3.66 0.57 -23.28
N VAL A 457 3.70 0.56 -24.61
CA VAL A 457 4.69 -0.17 -25.41
C VAL A 457 5.57 0.88 -26.08
N LEU A 458 6.87 0.79 -25.81
CA LEU A 458 7.90 1.69 -26.33
C LEU A 458 8.78 0.95 -27.34
N ASP A 459 9.57 1.71 -28.10
CA ASP A 459 10.63 1.14 -28.96
C ASP A 459 11.65 0.34 -28.14
N SER A 460 12.39 -0.56 -28.81
CA SER A 460 13.45 -1.32 -28.14
C SER A 460 14.52 -0.38 -27.57
N GLY A 461 14.85 -0.54 -26.29
CA GLY A 461 15.81 0.30 -25.57
C GLY A 461 15.28 1.68 -25.16
N ALA A 462 14.04 2.03 -25.51
CA ALA A 462 13.40 3.24 -25.02
C ALA A 462 12.99 3.12 -23.55
N THR A 463 12.88 4.26 -22.88
CA THR A 463 12.50 4.35 -21.46
C THR A 463 11.52 5.50 -21.25
N THR A 464 10.89 5.52 -20.09
CA THR A 464 10.09 6.66 -19.61
C THR A 464 10.94 7.62 -18.79
N PHE A 465 10.46 8.86 -18.66
CA PHE A 465 10.96 9.87 -17.72
C PHE A 465 9.78 10.71 -17.20
N ALA A 466 9.92 11.29 -16.01
CA ALA A 466 8.89 12.17 -15.47
C ALA A 466 8.87 13.51 -16.26
N PRO A 467 7.77 13.85 -16.96
CA PRO A 467 7.70 15.12 -17.68
C PRO A 467 7.53 16.28 -16.68
N PRO A 468 7.87 17.52 -17.07
CA PRO A 468 7.51 18.70 -16.29
C PRO A 468 6.01 18.69 -16.01
N ALA A 469 5.63 18.84 -14.75
CA ALA A 469 4.25 18.83 -14.31
C ALA A 469 3.95 20.11 -13.53
N PRO A 470 2.76 20.70 -13.69
CA PRO A 470 2.38 21.85 -12.90
C PRO A 470 2.46 21.60 -11.39
N ALA A 471 2.88 22.62 -10.66
CA ALA A 471 3.03 22.57 -9.21
C ALA A 471 1.70 22.69 -8.46
N LYS A 472 0.68 23.26 -9.11
CA LYS A 472 -0.63 23.54 -8.51
C LYS A 472 -1.71 22.64 -9.10
N LEU A 473 -2.75 22.38 -8.31
CA LEU A 473 -3.91 21.60 -8.73
C LEU A 473 -5.23 22.30 -8.38
N VAL A 474 -6.18 22.30 -9.32
CA VAL A 474 -7.56 22.74 -9.09
C VAL A 474 -8.51 21.54 -9.20
N GLU A 475 -9.28 21.28 -8.15
CA GLU A 475 -10.30 20.23 -8.14
C GLU A 475 -11.69 20.84 -8.37
N PHE A 476 -12.42 20.35 -9.37
CA PHE A 476 -13.76 20.80 -9.71
C PHE A 476 -14.79 19.77 -9.24
N VAL A 477 -15.65 20.14 -8.31
CA VAL A 477 -16.69 19.27 -7.73
C VAL A 477 -18.04 19.68 -8.29
N GLY A 478 -18.80 18.75 -8.88
CA GLY A 478 -20.08 19.14 -9.48
C GLY A 478 -20.92 18.03 -10.09
N ASP A 479 -21.91 18.47 -10.86
CA ASP A 479 -22.88 17.62 -11.55
C ASP A 479 -22.56 17.47 -13.06
N SER A 480 -23.59 17.21 -13.89
CA SER A 480 -23.49 17.11 -15.36
C SER A 480 -22.83 18.32 -16.01
N ILE A 481 -23.00 19.53 -15.46
CA ILE A 481 -22.35 20.73 -16.00
C ILE A 481 -20.83 20.64 -15.80
N THR A 482 -20.37 20.11 -14.66
CA THR A 482 -18.94 19.96 -14.38
C THR A 482 -18.31 18.79 -15.13
N VAL A 483 -19.09 17.74 -15.42
CA VAL A 483 -18.71 16.66 -16.35
C VAL A 483 -18.58 17.16 -17.79
N GLY A 484 -19.30 18.22 -18.17
CA GLY A 484 -19.39 18.68 -19.56
C GLY A 484 -20.45 17.91 -20.35
N THR A 485 -21.59 17.61 -19.77
CA THR A 485 -22.71 17.05 -20.54
C THR A 485 -23.11 18.02 -21.66
N THR A 486 -23.33 17.50 -22.87
CA THR A 486 -23.64 18.22 -24.13
C THR A 486 -22.51 19.00 -24.81
N THR A 487 -21.32 19.15 -24.18
CA THR A 487 -20.16 19.72 -24.89
C THR A 487 -19.48 18.66 -25.77
N SER A 488 -18.78 19.11 -26.82
CA SER A 488 -18.29 18.26 -27.91
C SER A 488 -17.31 17.16 -27.50
N GLN A 489 -16.61 17.31 -26.36
CA GLN A 489 -15.61 16.34 -25.86
C GLN A 489 -15.76 16.09 -24.34
N ASN A 490 -16.99 16.18 -23.82
CA ASN A 490 -17.29 16.02 -22.39
C ASN A 490 -16.31 16.79 -21.47
N ALA A 491 -15.64 16.07 -20.56
CA ALA A 491 -14.74 16.62 -19.57
C ALA A 491 -13.64 17.53 -20.16
N ARG A 492 -13.17 17.27 -21.39
CA ARG A 492 -12.07 18.04 -22.02
C ARG A 492 -12.46 19.44 -22.45
N THR A 493 -13.70 19.62 -22.86
CA THR A 493 -14.24 20.93 -23.28
C THR A 493 -15.16 21.50 -22.21
N ALA A 494 -15.23 20.88 -21.04
CA ALA A 494 -15.87 21.42 -19.85
C ALA A 494 -15.01 22.52 -19.21
N TYR A 495 -15.66 23.46 -18.54
CA TYR A 495 -15.02 24.64 -17.97
C TYR A 495 -13.86 24.29 -17.02
N GLY A 496 -13.95 23.19 -16.25
CA GLY A 496 -12.88 22.78 -15.34
C GLY A 496 -11.57 22.44 -16.05
N TRP A 497 -11.66 21.71 -17.16
CA TRP A 497 -10.48 21.37 -17.98
C TRP A 497 -9.92 22.61 -18.68
N LEU A 498 -10.80 23.44 -19.26
CA LEU A 498 -10.39 24.68 -19.93
C LEU A 498 -9.65 25.64 -18.99
N ILE A 499 -10.12 25.79 -17.75
CA ILE A 499 -9.46 26.62 -16.73
C ILE A 499 -8.10 26.03 -16.37
N GLY A 500 -8.02 24.71 -16.13
CA GLY A 500 -6.77 24.06 -15.77
C GLY A 500 -5.69 24.23 -16.83
N GLU A 501 -6.02 23.96 -18.09
CA GLU A 501 -5.10 24.15 -19.22
C GLU A 501 -4.71 25.62 -19.41
N ARG A 502 -5.65 26.57 -19.22
CA ARG A 502 -5.37 28.01 -19.34
C ARG A 502 -4.43 28.53 -18.27
N LEU A 503 -4.60 28.08 -17.03
CA LEU A 503 -3.77 28.49 -15.89
C LEU A 503 -2.45 27.71 -15.81
N GLY A 504 -2.24 26.72 -16.68
CA GLY A 504 -1.07 25.85 -16.63
C GLY A 504 -0.98 25.09 -15.30
N VAL A 505 -2.11 24.69 -14.73
CA VAL A 505 -2.23 23.93 -13.47
C VAL A 505 -2.75 22.52 -13.75
N GLU A 506 -2.47 21.57 -12.87
CA GLU A 506 -3.17 20.28 -12.92
C GLU A 506 -4.64 20.49 -12.57
N HIS A 507 -5.50 19.65 -13.11
CA HIS A 507 -6.93 19.74 -12.88
C HIS A 507 -7.59 18.35 -12.83
N THR A 508 -8.72 18.26 -12.15
CA THR A 508 -9.54 17.05 -12.09
C THR A 508 -10.99 17.40 -11.79
N GLN A 509 -11.94 16.59 -12.24
CA GLN A 509 -13.37 16.81 -11.99
C GLN A 509 -13.96 15.68 -11.14
N ILE A 510 -14.28 15.97 -9.88
CA ILE A 510 -15.04 15.06 -9.01
C ILE A 510 -16.52 15.34 -9.27
N ALA A 511 -16.98 14.84 -10.41
CA ALA A 511 -18.32 15.12 -10.90
C ALA A 511 -18.99 13.90 -11.54
N GLN A 512 -20.31 13.83 -11.42
CA GLN A 512 -21.15 12.81 -12.04
C GLN A 512 -22.42 13.44 -12.61
N GLY A 513 -22.82 13.00 -13.81
CA GLY A 513 -24.05 13.46 -14.44
C GLY A 513 -25.28 13.14 -13.59
N GLY A 514 -26.16 14.14 -13.39
CA GLY A 514 -27.36 14.00 -12.56
C GLY A 514 -27.11 13.93 -11.06
N ALA A 515 -25.88 14.12 -10.58
CA ALA A 515 -25.59 14.11 -9.15
C ALA A 515 -26.26 15.30 -8.43
N CYS A 516 -26.72 15.03 -7.22
CA CYS A 516 -27.16 16.00 -6.23
C CYS A 516 -26.01 16.32 -5.26
N LEU A 517 -26.15 17.39 -4.49
CA LEU A 517 -25.37 17.55 -3.28
C LEU A 517 -25.82 16.57 -2.19
N VAL A 518 -27.14 16.48 -1.99
CA VAL A 518 -27.80 15.64 -0.99
C VAL A 518 -28.22 14.32 -1.63
N ALA A 519 -27.85 13.20 -1.01
CA ALA A 519 -28.38 11.91 -1.45
C ALA A 519 -29.89 11.85 -1.20
N ALA A 520 -30.67 11.49 -2.22
CA ALA A 520 -32.13 11.46 -2.14
C ALA A 520 -32.67 10.01 -2.18
N ALA A 521 -33.87 9.82 -1.63
CA ALA A 521 -34.48 8.49 -1.49
C ALA A 521 -34.81 7.82 -2.83
N ASP A 522 -34.98 8.60 -3.89
CA ASP A 522 -35.20 8.14 -5.27
C ASP A 522 -33.90 7.74 -5.99
N GLY A 523 -32.78 7.74 -5.28
CA GLY A 523 -31.49 7.30 -5.80
C GLY A 523 -30.62 8.43 -6.34
N CYS A 524 -30.99 9.72 -6.16
CA CYS A 524 -30.07 10.79 -6.53
C CYS A 524 -28.75 10.66 -5.77
N VAL A 525 -27.67 10.71 -6.53
CA VAL A 525 -26.31 10.50 -6.08
C VAL A 525 -25.83 11.73 -5.30
N GLY A 526 -25.52 11.60 -4.01
CA GLY A 526 -25.16 12.72 -3.13
C GLY A 526 -23.65 12.95 -3.01
N LEU A 527 -23.15 13.99 -3.68
CA LEU A 527 -21.71 14.33 -3.70
C LEU A 527 -21.16 14.79 -2.35
N GLU A 528 -22.00 15.25 -1.41
CA GLU A 528 -21.57 15.47 -0.02
C GLU A 528 -20.97 14.18 0.58
N ARG A 529 -21.60 13.03 0.34
CA ARG A 529 -21.15 11.72 0.86
C ARG A 529 -19.99 11.16 0.05
N GLN A 530 -20.00 11.34 -1.26
CA GLN A 530 -19.05 10.70 -2.17
C GLN A 530 -17.80 11.53 -2.44
N PHE A 531 -17.77 12.79 -2.02
CA PHE A 531 -16.56 13.62 -2.09
C PHE A 531 -15.35 12.93 -1.45
N THR A 532 -15.51 12.10 -0.43
CA THR A 532 -14.39 11.39 0.20
C THR A 532 -14.05 10.06 -0.46
N LYS A 533 -14.74 9.65 -1.53
CA LYS A 533 -14.65 8.31 -2.11
C LYS A 533 -13.70 8.24 -3.32
N LEU A 534 -13.06 7.09 -3.48
CA LEU A 534 -12.23 6.79 -4.65
C LEU A 534 -13.06 6.77 -5.93
N ASP A 535 -14.28 6.28 -5.86
CA ASP A 535 -15.24 6.08 -6.95
C ASP A 535 -16.57 6.75 -6.58
N PRO A 536 -17.36 7.25 -7.55
CA PRO A 536 -18.69 7.78 -7.27
C PRO A 536 -19.61 6.82 -6.50
N ASN A 537 -19.43 5.51 -6.52
CA ASN A 537 -20.15 4.57 -5.68
C ASN A 537 -19.75 4.71 -4.20
N ALA A 538 -20.74 5.01 -3.35
CA ALA A 538 -20.53 5.27 -1.92
C ALA A 538 -20.04 4.07 -1.10
N ALA A 539 -20.12 2.85 -1.63
CA ALA A 539 -19.60 1.62 -1.01
C ALA A 539 -18.10 1.42 -1.25
N THR A 540 -17.46 2.25 -2.08
CA THR A 540 -16.04 2.12 -2.38
C THR A 540 -15.14 2.64 -1.25
N PRO A 541 -13.84 2.26 -1.25
CA PRO A 541 -12.87 2.81 -0.32
C PRO A 541 -12.81 4.34 -0.38
N ASP A 542 -12.42 4.95 0.73
CA ASP A 542 -12.15 6.38 0.74
C ASP A 542 -10.93 6.71 -0.13
N TRP A 543 -10.99 7.88 -0.78
CA TRP A 543 -9.88 8.44 -1.51
C TRP A 543 -8.72 8.77 -0.55
N ASN A 544 -7.52 8.36 -0.93
CA ASN A 544 -6.33 8.75 -0.21
C ASN A 544 -5.91 10.18 -0.61
N PHE A 545 -6.38 11.16 0.18
CA PHE A 545 -6.06 12.59 0.00
C PHE A 545 -4.57 12.95 0.12
N SER A 546 -3.68 12.03 0.50
CA SER A 546 -2.23 12.27 0.42
C SER A 546 -1.65 12.13 -0.99
N ARG A 547 -2.41 11.57 -1.95
CA ARG A 547 -1.92 11.35 -3.33
C ARG A 547 -1.78 12.63 -4.15
N TYR A 548 -2.59 13.64 -3.85
CA TYR A 548 -2.39 15.01 -4.34
C TYR A 548 -3.06 15.98 -3.36
N ARG A 549 -2.60 17.23 -3.38
CA ARG A 549 -3.19 18.33 -2.62
C ARG A 549 -3.73 19.36 -3.60
N ALA A 550 -5.02 19.69 -3.49
CA ALA A 550 -5.60 20.79 -4.26
C ALA A 550 -5.20 22.15 -3.66
N ASP A 551 -4.93 23.13 -4.52
CA ASP A 551 -4.73 24.54 -4.17
C ASP A 551 -6.02 25.33 -4.25
N ALA A 552 -6.95 24.88 -5.10
CA ALA A 552 -8.32 25.36 -5.12
C ALA A 552 -9.31 24.21 -5.32
N VAL A 553 -10.49 24.38 -4.74
CA VAL A 553 -11.65 23.53 -4.98
C VAL A 553 -12.81 24.40 -5.44
N VAL A 554 -13.37 24.09 -6.60
CA VAL A 554 -14.47 24.80 -7.22
C VAL A 554 -15.70 23.92 -7.12
N ILE A 555 -16.78 24.40 -6.50
CA ILE A 555 -17.99 23.61 -6.23
C ILE A 555 -19.14 24.23 -7.01
N ASN A 556 -19.75 23.44 -7.91
CA ASN A 556 -20.96 23.78 -8.64
C ASN A 556 -21.97 22.64 -8.51
N LEU A 557 -22.77 22.68 -7.43
CA LEU A 557 -23.76 21.66 -7.06
C LEU A 557 -25.07 22.31 -6.60
N GLY A 558 -26.19 21.65 -6.88
CA GLY A 558 -27.54 22.08 -6.48
C GLY A 558 -28.55 22.13 -7.62
N THR A 559 -28.10 21.97 -8.88
CA THR A 559 -28.98 21.97 -10.05
C THR A 559 -30.05 20.89 -9.97
N ASN A 560 -29.66 19.69 -9.54
CA ASN A 560 -30.53 18.51 -9.53
C ASN A 560 -31.34 18.39 -8.24
N ASP A 561 -30.81 18.80 -7.08
CA ASP A 561 -31.42 18.64 -5.75
C ASP A 561 -32.89 19.10 -5.67
N VAL A 562 -33.26 20.15 -6.43
CA VAL A 562 -34.63 20.69 -6.48
C VAL A 562 -35.64 19.70 -7.07
N GLY A 563 -35.19 18.85 -8.01
CA GLY A 563 -36.01 17.81 -8.64
C GLY A 563 -36.20 16.56 -7.76
N HIS A 564 -35.42 16.45 -6.69
CA HIS A 564 -35.35 15.27 -5.82
C HIS A 564 -35.91 15.52 -4.41
N GLY A 565 -36.77 16.53 -4.25
CA GLY A 565 -37.46 16.82 -2.99
C GLY A 565 -36.55 17.30 -1.86
N VAL A 566 -35.33 17.75 -2.15
CA VAL A 566 -34.39 18.25 -1.16
C VAL A 566 -34.87 19.61 -0.64
N SER A 567 -35.09 19.72 0.67
CA SER A 567 -35.46 20.99 1.29
C SER A 567 -34.28 21.96 1.38
N ALA A 568 -34.58 23.25 1.45
CA ALA A 568 -33.57 24.29 1.67
C ALA A 568 -32.67 24.04 2.89
N ALA A 569 -33.25 23.56 4.00
CA ALA A 569 -32.51 23.25 5.22
C ALA A 569 -31.55 22.06 5.04
N GLN A 570 -32.01 20.98 4.39
CA GLN A 570 -31.16 19.83 4.07
C GLN A 570 -30.01 20.24 3.16
N PHE A 571 -30.29 21.01 2.11
CA PHE A 571 -29.29 21.49 1.19
C PHE A 571 -28.22 22.35 1.89
N GLN A 572 -28.62 23.36 2.66
CA GLN A 572 -27.68 24.23 3.37
C GLN A 572 -26.79 23.46 4.36
N SER A 573 -27.38 22.50 5.08
CA SER A 573 -26.66 21.63 6.02
C SER A 573 -25.62 20.77 5.29
N ALA A 574 -26.02 20.13 4.19
CA ALA A 574 -25.12 19.33 3.37
C ALA A 574 -24.02 20.17 2.72
N TYR A 575 -24.32 21.39 2.27
CA TYR A 575 -23.33 22.30 1.69
C TYR A 575 -22.29 22.69 2.73
N SER A 576 -22.74 23.05 3.94
CA SER A 576 -21.86 23.33 5.08
C SER A 576 -21.00 22.11 5.43
N SER A 577 -21.55 20.91 5.34
CA SER A 577 -20.83 19.66 5.55
C SER A 577 -19.76 19.41 4.47
N LEU A 578 -20.09 19.62 3.19
CA LEU A 578 -19.15 19.50 2.09
C LEU A 578 -17.99 20.51 2.23
N LEU A 579 -18.27 21.77 2.58
CA LEU A 579 -17.21 22.77 2.84
C LEU A 579 -16.24 22.30 3.93
N ARG A 580 -16.75 21.73 5.03
CA ARG A 580 -15.91 21.17 6.09
C ARG A 580 -15.09 19.97 5.61
N LYS A 581 -15.67 19.07 4.81
CA LYS A 581 -14.96 17.92 4.22
C LYS A 581 -13.84 18.37 3.28
N VAL A 582 -14.09 19.36 2.44
CA VAL A 582 -13.08 19.97 1.56
C VAL A 582 -11.97 20.61 2.37
N ARG A 583 -12.30 21.39 3.42
CA ARG A 583 -11.30 22.00 4.29
C ARG A 583 -10.47 20.96 5.04
N ALA A 584 -11.09 19.88 5.52
CA ALA A 584 -10.37 18.78 6.18
C ALA A 584 -9.42 18.06 5.23
N ALA A 585 -9.85 17.82 3.99
CA ALA A 585 -9.03 17.20 2.95
C ALA A 585 -7.88 18.11 2.50
N TYR A 586 -8.15 19.40 2.32
CA TYR A 586 -7.22 20.39 1.81
C TYR A 586 -7.17 21.64 2.72
N PRO A 587 -6.43 21.59 3.84
CA PRO A 587 -6.44 22.63 4.87
C PRO A 587 -6.12 24.04 4.38
N GLN A 588 -5.41 24.15 3.25
CA GLN A 588 -4.90 25.40 2.71
C GLN A 588 -5.54 25.80 1.37
N ALA A 589 -6.44 24.99 0.79
CA ALA A 589 -7.05 25.29 -0.49
C ALA A 589 -7.98 26.52 -0.41
N TRP A 590 -8.09 27.27 -1.50
CA TRP A 590 -9.20 28.20 -1.70
C TRP A 590 -10.44 27.44 -2.14
N ILE A 591 -11.58 27.68 -1.51
CA ILE A 591 -12.85 27.07 -1.87
C ILE A 591 -13.72 28.13 -2.57
N PHE A 592 -14.13 27.84 -3.80
CA PHE A 592 -15.02 28.67 -4.61
C PHE A 592 -16.37 27.96 -4.73
N ALA A 593 -17.36 28.42 -3.97
CA ALA A 593 -18.74 27.95 -4.08
C ALA A 593 -19.46 28.80 -5.13
N LEU A 594 -19.80 28.20 -6.25
CA LEU A 594 -20.47 28.92 -7.33
C LEU A 594 -21.96 29.04 -7.04
N GLU A 595 -22.53 30.17 -7.41
CA GLU A 595 -23.92 30.22 -7.81
C GLU A 595 -24.12 29.22 -8.95
N THR A 596 -25.05 28.27 -8.79
CA THR A 596 -25.39 27.36 -9.89
C THR A 596 -25.95 28.18 -11.06
N PHE A 597 -25.58 27.84 -12.30
CA PHE A 597 -26.00 28.62 -13.49
C PHE A 597 -27.52 28.65 -13.71
N ARG A 598 -28.28 27.83 -12.98
CA ARG A 598 -29.74 27.76 -12.96
C ARG A 598 -30.39 28.50 -11.78
N GLY A 599 -29.60 29.21 -10.96
CA GLY A 599 -30.06 29.94 -9.78
C GLY A 599 -30.69 29.04 -8.71
N ARG A 600 -30.25 27.78 -8.59
CA ARG A 600 -30.75 26.83 -7.60
C ARG A 600 -29.99 26.95 -6.28
N PHE A 601 -30.74 26.97 -5.18
CA PHE A 601 -30.26 27.05 -3.79
C PHE A 601 -29.23 28.16 -3.51
N VAL A 602 -29.36 29.29 -4.21
CA VAL A 602 -28.42 30.41 -4.08
C VAL A 602 -28.35 30.95 -2.65
N PRO A 603 -29.48 31.27 -1.97
CA PRO A 603 -29.43 31.78 -0.60
C PRO A 603 -28.79 30.78 0.38
N GLN A 604 -28.99 29.48 0.18
CA GLN A 604 -28.45 28.42 1.03
C GLN A 604 -26.95 28.24 0.83
N THR A 605 -26.49 28.30 -0.41
CA THR A 605 -25.06 28.25 -0.76
C THR A 605 -24.33 29.45 -0.16
N GLU A 606 -24.86 30.66 -0.36
CA GLU A 606 -24.30 31.88 0.21
C GLU A 606 -24.33 31.85 1.75
N ALA A 607 -25.41 31.38 2.36
CA ALA A 607 -25.49 31.23 3.82
C ALA A 607 -24.46 30.24 4.38
N ALA A 608 -24.22 29.10 3.71
CA ALA A 608 -23.19 28.16 4.10
C ALA A 608 -21.78 28.76 4.01
N VAL A 609 -21.49 29.53 2.94
CA VAL A 609 -20.23 30.26 2.80
C VAL A 609 -20.08 31.32 3.90
N ARG A 610 -21.10 32.15 4.13
CA ARG A 610 -21.08 33.18 5.19
C ARG A 610 -20.84 32.55 6.57
N ALA A 611 -21.49 31.42 6.86
CA ALA A 611 -21.28 30.70 8.11
C ALA A 611 -19.85 30.16 8.25
N ALA A 612 -19.25 29.62 7.17
CA ALA A 612 -17.86 29.16 7.18
C ALA A 612 -16.87 30.32 7.42
N VAL A 613 -17.08 31.47 6.76
CA VAL A 613 -16.25 32.66 6.94
C VAL A 613 -16.40 33.23 8.37
N ALA A 614 -17.63 33.33 8.88
CA ALA A 614 -17.88 33.76 10.27
C ALA A 614 -17.29 32.79 11.30
N GLY A 615 -17.19 31.50 10.95
CA GLY A 615 -16.50 30.47 11.72
C GLY A 615 -14.96 30.50 11.62
N GLY A 616 -14.38 31.47 10.91
CA GLY A 616 -12.93 31.68 10.81
C GLY A 616 -12.26 31.14 9.54
N ASP A 617 -13.00 30.53 8.62
CA ASP A 617 -12.42 30.05 7.35
C ASP A 617 -12.39 31.17 6.30
N ALA A 618 -11.30 31.95 6.31
CA ALA A 618 -11.10 33.06 5.38
C ALA A 618 -10.80 32.64 3.93
N ARG A 619 -10.69 31.33 3.63
CA ARG A 619 -10.37 30.81 2.29
C ARG A 619 -11.56 30.12 1.64
N VAL A 620 -12.77 30.61 1.92
CA VAL A 620 -14.02 30.21 1.25
C VAL A 620 -14.66 31.46 0.66
N SER A 621 -15.12 31.37 -0.59
CA SER A 621 -15.77 32.48 -1.28
C SER A 621 -16.97 31.99 -2.07
N PHE A 622 -18.02 32.80 -2.07
CA PHE A 622 -19.16 32.64 -2.96
C PHE A 622 -18.83 33.38 -4.26
N VAL A 623 -19.07 32.73 -5.40
CA VAL A 623 -18.86 33.30 -6.73
C VAL A 623 -20.23 33.48 -7.38
N ASP A 624 -20.64 34.74 -7.49
CA ASP A 624 -21.85 35.14 -8.21
C ASP A 624 -21.65 34.88 -9.72
N THR A 625 -22.52 34.05 -10.29
CA THR A 625 -22.51 33.68 -11.72
C THR A 625 -23.69 34.28 -12.48
N THR A 626 -24.42 35.20 -11.86
CA THR A 626 -25.57 35.89 -12.46
C THR A 626 -25.18 36.54 -13.79
N GLY A 627 -25.96 36.24 -14.83
CA GLY A 627 -25.74 36.80 -16.17
C GLY A 627 -24.45 36.32 -16.85
N TRP A 628 -23.85 35.21 -16.40
CA TRP A 628 -22.71 34.63 -17.08
C TRP A 628 -23.08 33.95 -18.39
N LEU A 629 -24.22 33.28 -18.45
CA LEU A 629 -24.66 32.52 -19.61
C LEU A 629 -25.97 33.07 -20.17
N GLY A 630 -26.04 33.23 -21.49
CA GLY A 630 -27.27 33.48 -22.23
C GLY A 630 -27.81 32.21 -22.90
N SER A 631 -28.97 32.32 -23.56
CA SER A 631 -29.59 31.17 -24.25
C SER A 631 -28.71 30.55 -25.34
N GLY A 632 -27.90 31.35 -26.04
CA GLY A 632 -26.97 30.85 -27.05
C GLY A 632 -25.74 30.12 -26.50
N ASP A 633 -25.53 30.17 -25.18
CA ASP A 633 -24.41 29.51 -24.50
C ASP A 633 -24.80 28.11 -23.99
N LEU A 634 -26.06 27.71 -24.15
CA LEU A 634 -26.59 26.43 -23.68
C LEU A 634 -27.00 25.52 -24.86
N SER A 635 -26.80 24.22 -24.73
CA SER A 635 -27.30 23.21 -25.69
C SER A 635 -28.78 22.92 -25.49
N ASP A 636 -29.22 23.05 -24.24
CA ASP A 636 -30.61 22.93 -23.81
C ASP A 636 -30.91 24.07 -22.80
N SER A 637 -31.94 23.94 -21.96
CA SER A 637 -32.25 24.98 -20.96
C SER A 637 -31.41 24.92 -19.67
N VAL A 638 -30.39 24.05 -19.62
CA VAL A 638 -29.62 23.68 -18.43
C VAL A 638 -28.11 23.59 -18.71
N HIS A 639 -27.70 22.82 -19.72
CA HIS A 639 -26.32 22.43 -19.97
C HIS A 639 -25.61 23.42 -20.91
N PRO A 640 -24.46 23.99 -20.50
CA PRO A 640 -23.64 24.81 -21.38
C PRO A 640 -23.13 24.00 -22.58
N ASN A 641 -23.19 24.60 -23.77
CA ASN A 641 -22.49 24.09 -24.94
C ASN A 641 -21.00 24.49 -24.88
N ASP A 642 -20.21 24.12 -25.89
CA ASP A 642 -18.79 24.49 -25.99
C ASP A 642 -18.53 25.99 -25.78
N ARG A 643 -19.41 26.86 -26.31
CA ARG A 643 -19.30 28.31 -26.14
C ARG A 643 -19.58 28.70 -24.69
N GLY A 644 -20.64 28.17 -24.07
CA GLY A 644 -20.92 28.45 -22.66
C GLY A 644 -19.82 28.00 -21.72
N HIS A 645 -19.22 26.83 -21.93
CA HIS A 645 -18.07 26.39 -21.15
C HIS A 645 -16.85 27.33 -21.30
N ARG A 646 -16.61 27.87 -22.50
CA ARG A 646 -15.58 28.92 -22.70
C ARG A 646 -15.92 30.19 -21.93
N VAL A 647 -17.17 30.65 -21.97
CA VAL A 647 -17.60 31.84 -21.22
C VAL A 647 -17.40 31.65 -19.70
N ILE A 648 -17.74 30.47 -19.16
CA ILE A 648 -17.46 30.16 -17.74
C ILE A 648 -15.96 30.22 -17.47
N ALA A 649 -15.14 29.59 -18.32
CA ALA A 649 -13.69 29.59 -18.15
C ALA A 649 -13.08 31.00 -18.24
N ASP A 650 -13.58 31.85 -19.15
CA ASP A 650 -13.18 33.25 -19.31
C ASP A 650 -13.42 34.08 -18.06
N ARG A 651 -14.55 33.85 -17.38
CA ARG A 651 -14.90 34.60 -16.17
C ARG A 651 -14.28 34.01 -14.90
N LEU A 652 -14.17 32.69 -14.80
CA LEU A 652 -13.75 32.02 -13.57
C LEU A 652 -12.23 31.86 -13.44
N ALA A 653 -11.49 31.65 -14.54
CA ALA A 653 -10.04 31.47 -14.47
C ALA A 653 -9.32 32.65 -13.78
N PRO A 654 -9.63 33.93 -14.09
CA PRO A 654 -9.01 35.06 -13.40
C PRO A 654 -9.31 35.10 -11.89
N VAL A 655 -10.52 34.71 -11.48
CA VAL A 655 -10.93 34.66 -10.06
C VAL A 655 -10.11 33.64 -9.29
N ILE A 656 -9.89 32.46 -9.87
CA ILE A 656 -9.07 31.40 -9.28
C ILE A 656 -7.60 31.85 -9.24
N ALA A 657 -7.06 32.32 -10.37
CA ALA A 657 -5.68 32.76 -10.52
C ALA A 657 -5.29 33.82 -9.47
N ALA A 658 -6.17 34.80 -9.23
CA ALA A 658 -5.95 35.86 -8.24
C ALA A 658 -5.74 35.34 -6.81
N ARG A 659 -6.23 34.14 -6.48
CA ARG A 659 -6.14 33.56 -5.13
C ARG A 659 -5.04 32.53 -4.98
N ILE A 660 -4.82 31.71 -6.01
CA ILE A 660 -3.80 30.67 -5.97
C ILE A 660 -2.45 31.14 -6.54
N GLY A 661 -2.39 32.30 -7.20
CA GLY A 661 -1.16 32.86 -7.81
C GLY A 661 -0.68 32.05 -9.01
N ALA A 662 -1.59 31.62 -9.87
CA ALA A 662 -1.31 30.82 -11.07
C ALA A 662 -1.28 31.70 -12.32
#